data_AF-A0A7Y9DNB8-F1
#
_entry.id   AF-A0A7Y9DNB8-F1
#
_cell.length_a   1.000
_cell.length_b   1.000
_cell.length_c   1.000
_cell.angle_alpha   90.00
_cell.angle_beta   90.00
_cell.angle_gamma   90.00
#
_symmetry.space_group_name_H-M   'P 1'
#
loop_
_entity.id
_entity.type
_entity.pdbx_description
1 polymer ?
#
loop_
_entity_poly.entity_id
_entity_poly.type
_entity_poly.pdbx_seq_one_letter_code
_entity_poly.pdbx_strand_id
1 'polypeptide(L)'
;MTTTTTTVESTTGTTPETTTGIPAVPVPPARPGLESLRELCAGAVHLPGDASYDDARRPWNSAVDQRPAAVVHPASTAEVAAVVRAATALGLRVAPQGTGHCAAAVQDLGDAVLLRTSALTGVEVDPDGLTVTVGAGTLWDEAVTAAAAHGLAVLHGSSPDVGVVGYCLGGGIGWYARALGMAAHSVLSAEVVLPDGSVVRAGEGPGEDADLLWALRGGGGFGIVTRLTLRAHRFSTACAGMLVWDAARVEEVLPAWAAWAADAPVEVTTSFRLLRMPPLPSVPEVFRGRHLVLVDGAVLGGAGHAEQVLAPLRALGPEMDTFADVPVASLTRLHMDPEGPTPVVSRSVLVREFPAEAARAFLDAAGPGSGTALLGAEVRQLGGRLAEPSPTAALSHLKGAFLVFGGSLALDEDGHRAGWDSATRLLEAVAPWSDGATYPNFTEEPGETSRAFTPQAWERLQQLKERYDAGAAVVTAHPVTPAGTPARTASSAVSSTASSAVSGTTSGAGLPAPWTPGSFAAADAFLTAEMATLGRDGTPVAWPVVAFPDPVTGHLTVTTSIGLPVKAFNVRRDARVSLLFSDPTGSARPDAPQVLVRGRATCPDVVHADPRGLEDYWRRLFERQPAGAGGSRRATRALMGWYYLRLVITVVPEDVELRPAPGGDGSPLGSLLEVPRRRRGGTVDERLQRVLARERHRTAVLSWAAADGSPRSARVGLLDGPGSGEGFLLDVPEREAVVAGPATLLAHSHDEQLWNQRVTGAWGAVQPTADGWRFTPRRLAPKFPTSPLGVLAFARRARGTADRYLQRRGLAHPAVDWDAYEALHAPRGQRPVRRG
;
A
#
# COMPACT_ATOMS: atom_id res chain seq x y z
N MET A 1 -38.05 12.57 -87.08
CA MET A 1 -37.92 13.94 -86.55
C MET A 1 -39.17 14.22 -85.76
N THR A 2 -39.19 13.91 -84.47
CA THR A 2 -40.30 14.36 -83.63
C THR A 2 -39.95 14.16 -82.17
N THR A 3 -40.16 15.25 -81.47
CA THR A 3 -39.88 15.55 -80.08
C THR A 3 -40.98 15.05 -79.14
N THR A 4 -40.61 15.06 -77.86
CA THR A 4 -41.40 15.32 -76.64
C THR A 4 -42.08 14.16 -75.88
N THR A 5 -41.64 14.07 -74.61
CA THR A 5 -42.31 13.69 -73.35
C THR A 5 -42.88 12.27 -73.20
N THR A 6 -42.59 11.61 -72.07
CA THR A 6 -43.57 11.13 -71.04
C THR A 6 -42.81 10.43 -69.88
N THR A 7 -43.32 10.63 -68.67
CA THR A 7 -42.90 10.08 -67.36
C THR A 7 -43.48 8.67 -67.09
N VAL A 8 -43.10 8.07 -65.94
CA VAL A 8 -43.59 6.83 -65.29
C VAL A 8 -42.86 5.57 -65.80
N GLU A 9 -42.18 4.71 -65.02
CA GLU A 9 -42.35 4.19 -63.65
C GLU A 9 -40.98 3.61 -63.20
N SER A 10 -40.59 3.69 -61.93
CA SER A 10 -39.50 2.85 -61.41
C SER A 10 -39.74 2.40 -59.98
N THR A 11 -39.99 1.10 -59.81
CA THR A 11 -39.81 0.38 -58.56
C THR A 11 -38.35 -0.06 -58.44
N THR A 12 -37.71 0.26 -57.31
CA THR A 12 -37.05 -0.68 -56.38
C THR A 12 -36.01 0.02 -55.49
N GLY A 13 -36.11 -0.26 -54.18
CA GLY A 13 -35.01 -0.18 -53.21
C GLY A 13 -34.67 1.19 -52.64
N THR A 14 -34.95 1.40 -51.35
CA THR A 14 -33.97 1.81 -50.31
C THR A 14 -34.67 1.85 -48.94
N THR A 15 -33.94 1.38 -47.93
CA THR A 15 -34.15 1.20 -46.49
C THR A 15 -34.88 2.32 -45.72
N PRO A 16 -35.66 1.99 -44.66
CA PRO A 16 -36.00 2.92 -43.60
C PRO A 16 -35.06 2.80 -42.38
N GLU A 17 -34.85 3.94 -41.73
CA GLU A 17 -34.14 4.14 -40.46
C GLU A 17 -34.69 3.28 -39.31
N THR A 18 -33.80 2.85 -38.41
CA THR A 18 -34.20 2.40 -37.07
C THR A 18 -33.15 2.86 -36.06
N THR A 19 -33.59 3.74 -35.16
CA THR A 19 -32.93 4.16 -33.92
C THR A 19 -32.51 2.93 -33.11
N THR A 20 -31.23 2.77 -32.80
CA THR A 20 -30.75 1.78 -31.83
C THR A 20 -29.88 2.45 -30.77
N GLY A 21 -30.46 2.60 -29.58
CA GLY A 21 -29.72 2.88 -28.36
C GLY A 21 -28.81 1.70 -28.03
N ILE A 22 -27.61 2.00 -27.56
CA ILE A 22 -26.63 1.02 -27.07
C ILE A 22 -27.24 0.32 -25.83
N PRO A 23 -27.30 -1.02 -25.77
CA PRO A 23 -27.75 -1.71 -24.58
C PRO A 23 -26.74 -1.50 -23.44
N ALA A 24 -27.25 -1.15 -22.27
CA ALA A 24 -26.47 -1.08 -21.04
C ALA A 24 -25.80 -2.42 -20.77
N VAL A 25 -24.51 -2.38 -20.42
CA VAL A 25 -23.81 -3.52 -19.81
C VAL A 25 -24.58 -3.89 -18.54
N PRO A 26 -24.93 -5.17 -18.31
CA PRO A 26 -25.70 -5.56 -17.14
C PRO A 26 -24.88 -5.26 -15.87
N VAL A 27 -25.26 -4.20 -15.16
CA VAL A 27 -25.01 -4.11 -13.73
C VAL A 27 -25.71 -5.33 -13.12
N PRO A 28 -25.03 -6.16 -12.30
CA PRO A 28 -25.73 -7.24 -11.61
C PRO A 28 -26.96 -6.64 -10.91
N PRO A 29 -28.14 -7.28 -10.98
CA PRO A 29 -29.36 -6.69 -10.44
C PRO A 29 -29.12 -6.29 -8.98
N ALA A 30 -29.44 -5.04 -8.65
CA ALA A 30 -29.38 -4.53 -7.29
C ALA A 30 -30.17 -5.51 -6.40
N ARG A 31 -29.47 -6.24 -5.54
CA ARG A 31 -30.12 -7.18 -4.63
C ARG A 31 -30.92 -6.37 -3.62
N PRO A 32 -32.25 -6.59 -3.51
CA PRO A 32 -33.05 -5.93 -2.49
C PRO A 32 -32.42 -6.16 -1.11
N GLY A 33 -32.15 -5.09 -0.37
CA GLY A 33 -31.68 -5.18 1.02
C GLY A 33 -30.18 -5.00 1.25
N LEU A 34 -29.30 -4.96 0.23
CA LEU A 34 -27.87 -4.66 0.45
C LEU A 34 -27.63 -3.32 1.13
N GLU A 35 -28.48 -2.33 0.84
CA GLU A 35 -28.42 -1.00 1.44
C GLU A 35 -28.59 -1.04 2.97
N SER A 36 -29.31 -2.04 3.51
CA SER A 36 -29.45 -2.21 4.96
C SER A 36 -28.13 -2.51 5.68
N LEU A 37 -27.14 -3.04 4.97
CA LEU A 37 -25.80 -3.28 5.54
C LEU A 37 -25.11 -1.97 5.92
N ARG A 38 -25.45 -0.83 5.30
CA ARG A 38 -24.80 0.47 5.59
C ARG A 38 -24.98 0.94 7.03
N GLU A 39 -26.01 0.45 7.72
CA GLU A 39 -26.26 0.78 9.12
C GLU A 39 -25.27 0.07 10.08
N LEU A 40 -24.47 -0.89 9.58
CA LEU A 40 -23.49 -1.63 10.36
C LEU A 40 -22.14 -0.89 10.44
N CYS A 41 -21.34 -1.26 11.45
CA CYS A 41 -19.94 -0.84 11.59
C CYS A 41 -19.73 0.67 11.49
N ALA A 42 -20.68 1.46 12.01
CA ALA A 42 -20.68 2.92 11.92
C ALA A 42 -20.50 3.46 10.48
N GLY A 43 -21.05 2.76 9.48
CA GLY A 43 -20.97 3.12 8.07
C GLY A 43 -19.72 2.63 7.35
N ALA A 44 -18.90 1.78 7.95
CA ALA A 44 -17.72 1.17 7.33
C ALA A 44 -18.08 0.00 6.39
N VAL A 45 -19.05 0.26 5.50
CA VAL A 45 -19.59 -0.67 4.50
C VAL A 45 -19.51 -0.04 3.13
N HIS A 46 -18.97 -0.79 2.18
CA HIS A 46 -18.73 -0.36 0.80
C HIS A 46 -19.49 -1.29 -0.13
N LEU A 47 -20.41 -0.73 -0.91
CA LEU A 47 -21.24 -1.47 -1.88
C LEU A 47 -20.75 -1.21 -3.31
N PRO A 48 -20.97 -2.14 -4.26
CA PRO A 48 -20.71 -1.89 -5.68
C PRO A 48 -21.37 -0.59 -6.15
N GLY A 49 -20.58 0.30 -6.75
CA GLY A 49 -21.01 1.64 -7.16
C GLY A 49 -20.59 2.76 -6.20
N ASP A 50 -20.18 2.43 -4.96
CA ASP A 50 -19.55 3.41 -4.07
C ASP A 50 -18.14 3.76 -4.56
N ALA A 51 -17.76 5.03 -4.45
CA ALA A 51 -16.41 5.48 -4.82
C ALA A 51 -15.30 4.77 -4.01
N SER A 52 -15.61 4.25 -2.82
CA SER A 52 -14.66 3.56 -1.94
C SER A 52 -14.62 2.03 -2.13
N TYR A 53 -15.53 1.44 -2.91
CA TYR A 53 -15.67 -0.01 -3.05
C TYR A 53 -14.47 -0.65 -3.75
N ASP A 54 -13.99 -0.04 -4.83
CA ASP A 54 -12.84 -0.55 -5.59
C ASP A 54 -11.57 -0.57 -4.75
N ASP A 55 -11.40 0.39 -3.86
CA ASP A 55 -10.26 0.43 -2.95
C ASP A 55 -10.40 -0.58 -1.81
N ALA A 56 -11.60 -0.69 -1.22
CA ALA A 56 -11.88 -1.57 -0.09
C ALA A 56 -11.74 -3.06 -0.43
N ARG A 57 -12.04 -3.45 -1.68
CA ARG A 57 -11.94 -4.85 -2.13
C ARG A 57 -10.53 -5.30 -2.51
N ARG A 58 -9.52 -4.40 -2.52
CA ARG A 58 -8.15 -4.77 -2.95
C ARG A 58 -7.50 -5.75 -1.95
N PRO A 59 -7.04 -6.91 -2.41
CA PRO A 59 -6.18 -7.79 -1.62
C PRO A 59 -4.72 -7.34 -1.65
N TRP A 60 -3.89 -8.04 -0.89
CA TRP A 60 -2.44 -7.91 -0.97
C TRP A 60 -1.90 -8.34 -2.35
N ASN A 61 -2.38 -9.46 -2.92
CA ASN A 61 -2.00 -9.82 -4.27
C ASN A 61 -2.75 -8.94 -5.28
N SER A 62 -2.14 -7.84 -5.71
CA SER A 62 -2.80 -6.85 -6.56
C SER A 62 -3.06 -7.32 -7.99
N ALA A 63 -2.67 -8.55 -8.36
CA ALA A 63 -3.06 -9.19 -9.60
C ALA A 63 -4.49 -9.76 -9.55
N VAL A 64 -5.11 -9.83 -8.36
CA VAL A 64 -6.43 -10.45 -8.16
C VAL A 64 -7.54 -9.39 -8.12
N ASP A 65 -8.50 -9.50 -9.03
CA ASP A 65 -9.69 -8.63 -9.08
C ASP A 65 -10.87 -9.25 -8.30
N GLN A 66 -10.98 -8.95 -7.00
CA GLN A 66 -12.08 -9.45 -6.16
C GLN A 66 -13.36 -8.62 -6.35
N ARG A 67 -14.51 -9.24 -6.63
CA ARG A 67 -15.80 -8.54 -6.81
C ARG A 67 -16.89 -9.03 -5.84
N PRO A 68 -16.80 -8.70 -4.54
CA PRO A 68 -17.79 -9.10 -3.55
C PRO A 68 -19.14 -8.39 -3.67
N ALA A 69 -20.19 -8.93 -3.04
CA ALA A 69 -21.49 -8.25 -2.94
C ALA A 69 -21.42 -6.97 -2.08
N ALA A 70 -20.52 -6.95 -1.10
CA ALA A 70 -20.19 -5.80 -0.24
C ALA A 70 -18.81 -6.01 0.40
N VAL A 71 -18.15 -4.92 0.82
CA VAL A 71 -16.97 -4.97 1.69
C VAL A 71 -17.30 -4.30 3.02
N VAL A 72 -16.92 -4.92 4.14
CA VAL A 72 -17.19 -4.38 5.49
C VAL A 72 -15.94 -4.42 6.36
N HIS A 73 -15.71 -3.37 7.15
CA HIS A 73 -14.59 -3.24 8.08
C HIS A 73 -15.08 -3.19 9.54
N PRO A 74 -15.41 -4.34 10.16
CA PRO A 74 -15.78 -4.38 11.56
C PRO A 74 -14.59 -4.07 12.47
N ALA A 75 -14.83 -3.26 13.50
CA ALA A 75 -13.84 -2.84 14.50
C ALA A 75 -13.94 -3.64 15.82
N SER A 76 -14.92 -4.55 15.95
CA SER A 76 -15.06 -5.42 17.12
C SER A 76 -15.70 -6.76 16.79
N THR A 77 -15.53 -7.75 17.68
CA THR A 77 -16.22 -9.05 17.59
C THR A 77 -17.74 -8.91 17.53
N ALA A 78 -18.31 -7.95 18.25
CA ALA A 78 -19.75 -7.68 18.22
C ALA A 78 -20.23 -7.19 16.85
N GLU A 79 -19.43 -6.37 16.18
CA GLU A 79 -19.70 -5.93 14.82
C GLU A 79 -19.53 -7.05 13.79
N VAL A 80 -18.51 -7.90 13.93
CA VAL A 80 -18.38 -9.13 13.11
C VAL A 80 -19.65 -9.98 13.23
N ALA A 81 -20.13 -10.21 14.44
CA ALA A 81 -21.36 -10.95 14.69
C ALA A 81 -22.61 -10.29 14.09
N ALA A 82 -22.69 -8.95 14.12
CA ALA A 82 -23.78 -8.21 13.48
C ALA A 82 -23.74 -8.35 11.95
N VAL A 83 -22.55 -8.26 11.34
CA VAL A 83 -22.34 -8.46 9.90
C VAL A 83 -22.72 -9.86 9.47
N VAL A 84 -22.32 -10.89 10.23
CA VAL A 84 -22.67 -12.27 9.94
C VAL A 84 -24.18 -12.47 9.97
N ARG A 85 -24.88 -12.01 11.02
CA ARG A 85 -26.35 -12.12 11.09
C ARG A 85 -27.05 -11.40 9.94
N ALA A 86 -26.59 -10.20 9.59
CA ALA A 86 -27.17 -9.43 8.50
C ALA A 86 -26.92 -10.08 7.13
N ALA A 87 -25.70 -10.57 6.88
CA ALA A 87 -25.37 -11.30 5.66
C ALA A 87 -26.23 -12.57 5.53
N THR A 88 -26.31 -13.37 6.59
CA THR A 88 -27.15 -14.59 6.61
C THR A 88 -28.63 -14.27 6.36
N ALA A 89 -29.16 -13.20 6.97
CA ALA A 89 -30.55 -12.77 6.76
C ALA A 89 -30.83 -12.32 5.31
N LEU A 90 -29.82 -11.85 4.59
CA LEU A 90 -29.88 -11.48 3.17
C LEU A 90 -29.54 -12.65 2.23
N GLY A 91 -29.30 -13.86 2.77
CA GLY A 91 -28.84 -15.01 1.98
C GLY A 91 -27.45 -14.83 1.37
N LEU A 92 -26.62 -13.97 1.97
CA LEU A 92 -25.23 -13.74 1.59
C LEU A 92 -24.29 -14.58 2.43
N ARG A 93 -23.18 -15.00 1.82
CA ARG A 93 -22.05 -15.62 2.51
C ARG A 93 -21.12 -14.55 3.08
N VAL A 94 -20.16 -14.94 3.92
CA VAL A 94 -19.14 -14.05 4.49
C VAL A 94 -17.75 -14.60 4.18
N ALA A 95 -16.91 -13.78 3.56
CA ALA A 95 -15.52 -14.09 3.24
C ALA A 95 -14.59 -13.29 4.17
N PRO A 96 -14.13 -13.84 5.30
CA PRO A 96 -13.16 -13.15 6.14
C PRO A 96 -11.81 -13.07 5.44
N GLN A 97 -11.26 -11.85 5.35
CA GLN A 97 -9.97 -11.59 4.73
C GLN A 97 -9.16 -10.59 5.56
N GLY A 98 -8.00 -11.02 6.04
CA GLY A 98 -7.02 -10.12 6.67
C GLY A 98 -6.31 -9.27 5.64
N THR A 99 -5.20 -9.79 5.13
CA THR A 99 -4.33 -9.08 4.18
C THR A 99 -4.69 -9.40 2.73
N GLY A 100 -5.12 -10.64 2.45
CA GLY A 100 -5.41 -11.11 1.10
C GLY A 100 -4.18 -11.63 0.36
N HIS A 101 -3.22 -12.23 1.07
CA HIS A 101 -2.09 -12.92 0.42
C HIS A 101 -2.58 -14.08 -0.46
N CYS A 102 -3.42 -14.98 0.09
CA CYS A 102 -4.02 -16.09 -0.67
C CYS A 102 -5.35 -15.71 -1.36
N ALA A 103 -5.49 -14.46 -1.82
CA ALA A 103 -6.75 -14.00 -2.41
C ALA A 103 -7.08 -14.69 -3.75
N ALA A 104 -6.07 -15.18 -4.48
CA ALA A 104 -6.26 -15.84 -5.77
C ALA A 104 -6.99 -17.18 -5.67
N ALA A 105 -6.86 -17.88 -4.53
CA ALA A 105 -7.55 -19.13 -4.25
C ALA A 105 -9.03 -18.93 -3.82
N VAL A 106 -9.45 -17.71 -3.48
CA VAL A 106 -10.83 -17.43 -3.04
C VAL A 106 -11.74 -17.30 -4.26
N GLN A 107 -12.72 -18.18 -4.38
CA GLN A 107 -13.68 -18.19 -5.49
C GLN A 107 -15.02 -17.54 -5.15
N ASP A 108 -15.70 -17.05 -6.19
CA ASP A 108 -17.12 -16.67 -6.19
C ASP A 108 -17.51 -15.76 -5.03
N LEU A 109 -17.12 -14.49 -5.12
CA LEU A 109 -17.46 -13.48 -4.11
C LEU A 109 -18.76 -12.72 -4.43
N GLY A 110 -19.37 -12.92 -5.60
CA GLY A 110 -20.51 -12.12 -6.07
C GLY A 110 -21.78 -12.23 -5.21
N ASP A 111 -21.87 -13.24 -4.35
CA ASP A 111 -22.90 -13.44 -3.34
C ASP A 111 -22.37 -13.42 -1.89
N ALA A 112 -21.16 -12.88 -1.68
CA ALA A 112 -20.48 -12.84 -0.40
C ALA A 112 -20.14 -11.41 0.05
N VAL A 113 -20.23 -11.17 1.35
CA VAL A 113 -19.68 -10.00 2.01
C VAL A 113 -18.21 -10.25 2.31
N LEU A 114 -17.31 -9.46 1.74
CA LEU A 114 -15.89 -9.48 2.08
C LEU A 114 -15.69 -8.75 3.41
N LEU A 115 -15.37 -9.50 4.47
CA LEU A 115 -15.18 -8.97 5.82
C LEU A 115 -13.68 -8.73 6.06
N ARG A 116 -13.28 -7.46 6.13
CA ARG A 116 -11.89 -7.04 6.35
C ARG A 116 -11.58 -7.01 7.85
N THR A 117 -10.61 -7.79 8.29
CA THR A 117 -10.25 -7.86 9.72
C THR A 117 -9.26 -6.78 10.16
N SER A 118 -8.85 -5.87 9.27
CA SER A 118 -7.76 -4.90 9.51
C SER A 118 -7.98 -3.94 10.68
N ALA A 119 -9.22 -3.77 11.15
CA ALA A 119 -9.53 -2.96 12.34
C ALA A 119 -9.52 -3.78 13.65
N LEU A 120 -9.47 -5.11 13.58
CA LEU A 120 -9.43 -6.03 14.72
C LEU A 120 -7.97 -6.25 15.17
N THR A 121 -7.26 -5.18 15.50
CA THR A 121 -5.83 -5.21 15.85
C THR A 121 -5.61 -5.31 17.36
N GLY A 122 -4.40 -5.72 17.77
CA GLY A 122 -3.95 -5.67 19.15
C GLY A 122 -3.13 -6.88 19.53
N VAL A 123 -2.13 -6.69 20.39
CA VAL A 123 -1.25 -7.75 20.88
C VAL A 123 -1.16 -7.67 22.40
N GLU A 124 -1.45 -8.78 23.06
CA GLU A 124 -1.28 -8.98 24.50
C GLU A 124 -0.24 -10.08 24.71
N VAL A 125 0.79 -9.82 25.53
CA VAL A 125 1.87 -10.77 25.81
C VAL A 125 1.85 -11.14 27.28
N ASP A 126 1.75 -12.43 27.57
CA ASP A 126 1.94 -13.00 28.91
C ASP A 126 3.30 -13.72 28.96
N PRO A 127 4.36 -13.08 29.50
CA PRO A 127 5.69 -13.66 29.55
C PRO A 127 5.84 -14.78 30.58
N ASP A 128 4.95 -14.85 31.57
CA ASP A 128 4.97 -15.89 32.58
C ASP A 128 4.26 -17.14 32.06
N GLY A 129 3.07 -16.96 31.48
CA GLY A 129 2.30 -18.01 30.82
C GLY A 129 2.83 -18.43 29.45
N LEU A 130 3.81 -17.71 28.89
CA LEU A 130 4.37 -17.94 27.55
C LEU A 130 3.30 -17.91 26.45
N THR A 131 2.46 -16.89 26.47
CA THR A 131 1.41 -16.74 25.46
C THR A 131 1.40 -15.35 24.83
N VAL A 132 0.94 -15.31 23.57
CA VAL A 132 0.70 -14.08 22.83
C VAL A 132 -0.70 -14.14 22.24
N THR A 133 -1.57 -13.22 22.66
CA THR A 133 -2.93 -13.10 22.13
C THR A 133 -2.98 -11.96 21.13
N VAL A 134 -3.50 -12.24 19.93
CA VAL A 134 -3.57 -11.29 18.81
C VAL A 134 -5.00 -11.14 18.29
N GLY A 135 -5.34 -9.93 17.86
CA GLY A 135 -6.57 -9.69 17.09
C GLY A 135 -6.43 -10.13 15.62
N ALA A 136 -7.54 -10.41 14.95
CA ALA A 136 -7.55 -10.95 13.58
C ALA A 136 -6.98 -10.04 12.48
N GLY A 137 -6.82 -8.75 12.75
CA GLY A 137 -6.15 -7.78 11.88
C GLY A 137 -4.64 -7.67 12.08
N THR A 138 -4.10 -8.33 13.11
CA THR A 138 -2.69 -8.19 13.50
C THR A 138 -1.77 -8.83 12.47
N LEU A 139 -0.71 -8.10 12.10
CA LEU A 139 0.36 -8.56 11.22
C LEU A 139 1.49 -9.22 12.01
N TRP A 140 2.28 -10.08 11.34
CA TRP A 140 3.39 -10.78 12.01
C TRP A 140 4.43 -9.82 12.59
N ASP A 141 4.74 -8.69 11.96
CA ASP A 141 5.71 -7.70 12.48
C ASP A 141 5.30 -7.17 13.87
N GLU A 142 4.01 -6.89 14.06
CA GLU A 142 3.46 -6.41 15.33
C GLU A 142 3.58 -7.48 16.42
N ALA A 143 3.14 -8.71 16.12
CA ALA A 143 3.16 -9.82 17.07
C ALA A 143 4.59 -10.23 17.47
N VAL A 144 5.49 -10.29 16.48
CA VAL A 144 6.90 -10.61 16.71
C VAL A 144 7.61 -9.51 17.49
N THR A 145 7.37 -8.24 17.16
CA THR A 145 7.97 -7.11 17.88
C THR A 145 7.53 -7.09 19.34
N ALA A 146 6.24 -7.30 19.61
CA ALA A 146 5.70 -7.37 20.96
C ALA A 146 6.28 -8.55 21.74
N ALA A 147 6.30 -9.75 21.18
CA ALA A 147 6.87 -10.94 21.83
C ALA A 147 8.37 -10.77 22.13
N ALA A 148 9.13 -10.24 21.17
CA ALA A 148 10.57 -10.05 21.30
C ALA A 148 10.94 -9.06 22.41
N ALA A 149 10.10 -8.06 22.69
CA ALA A 149 10.29 -7.12 23.81
C ALA A 149 10.31 -7.82 25.19
N HIS A 150 9.72 -9.01 25.28
CA HIS A 150 9.69 -9.86 26.47
C HIS A 150 10.68 -11.04 26.39
N GLY A 151 11.58 -11.06 25.40
CA GLY A 151 12.54 -12.15 25.19
C GLY A 151 11.89 -13.44 24.68
N LEU A 152 10.74 -13.32 24.01
CA LEU A 152 9.99 -14.45 23.46
C LEU A 152 10.03 -14.47 21.93
N ALA A 153 9.90 -15.66 21.38
CA ALA A 153 9.67 -15.91 19.96
C ALA A 153 8.29 -16.56 19.74
N VAL A 154 7.67 -16.26 18.60
CA VAL A 154 6.39 -16.83 18.14
C VAL A 154 6.57 -17.42 16.75
N LEU A 155 5.84 -18.47 16.35
CA LEU A 155 6.05 -19.18 15.08
C LEU A 155 5.59 -18.37 13.84
N HIS A 156 6.38 -17.37 13.43
CA HIS A 156 6.08 -16.45 12.34
C HIS A 156 6.56 -16.94 10.97
N GLY A 157 6.00 -16.37 9.90
CA GLY A 157 6.41 -16.62 8.50
C GLY A 157 7.63 -15.79 8.06
N SER A 158 7.89 -15.76 6.76
CA SER A 158 9.05 -15.05 6.16
C SER A 158 8.80 -13.60 5.77
N SER A 159 7.55 -13.12 5.86
CA SER A 159 7.14 -11.75 5.53
C SER A 159 6.52 -11.02 6.76
N PRO A 160 6.83 -9.73 6.98
CA PRO A 160 6.35 -8.98 8.14
C PRO A 160 4.86 -8.60 8.07
N ASP A 161 4.30 -8.46 6.86
CA ASP A 161 2.95 -7.94 6.64
C ASP A 161 1.90 -9.03 6.37
N VAL A 162 2.26 -10.31 6.59
CA VAL A 162 1.31 -11.42 6.59
C VAL A 162 0.46 -11.37 7.85
N GLY A 163 -0.86 -11.54 7.70
CA GLY A 163 -1.80 -11.57 8.83
C GLY A 163 -1.67 -12.86 9.64
N VAL A 164 -1.59 -12.74 10.95
CA VAL A 164 -1.30 -13.88 11.86
C VAL A 164 -2.38 -14.97 11.78
N VAL A 165 -3.66 -14.57 11.80
CA VAL A 165 -4.78 -15.51 11.88
C VAL A 165 -4.86 -16.40 10.63
N GLY A 166 -4.95 -15.80 9.43
CA GLY A 166 -5.04 -16.58 8.18
C GLY A 166 -3.86 -17.54 8.01
N TYR A 167 -2.65 -17.07 8.35
CA TYR A 167 -1.44 -17.89 8.32
C TYR A 167 -1.52 -19.10 9.27
N CYS A 168 -1.98 -18.92 10.51
CA CYS A 168 -2.15 -20.02 11.46
C CYS A 168 -3.27 -20.99 11.04
N LEU A 169 -4.38 -20.49 10.48
CA LEU A 169 -5.52 -21.32 10.09
C LEU A 169 -5.22 -22.28 8.93
N GLY A 170 -4.26 -21.95 8.06
CA GLY A 170 -3.79 -22.84 6.99
C GLY A 170 -2.48 -23.59 7.31
N GLY A 171 -1.95 -23.47 8.53
CA GLY A 171 -0.76 -24.18 9.00
C GLY A 171 0.34 -23.25 9.51
N GLY A 172 1.01 -22.56 8.60
CA GLY A 172 2.15 -21.68 8.90
C GLY A 172 3.50 -22.38 9.12
N ILE A 173 4.45 -22.11 8.21
CA ILE A 173 5.86 -22.52 8.30
C ILE A 173 6.80 -21.31 8.33
N GLY A 174 7.93 -21.43 9.01
CA GLY A 174 8.89 -20.35 9.25
C GLY A 174 10.27 -20.88 9.66
N TRP A 175 11.14 -19.99 10.14
CA TRP A 175 12.59 -20.25 10.28
C TRP A 175 13.03 -21.24 11.36
N TYR A 176 12.10 -21.73 12.17
CA TYR A 176 12.36 -22.71 13.23
C TYR A 176 11.31 -23.81 13.20
N ALA A 177 10.59 -23.94 12.08
CA ALA A 177 9.46 -24.85 11.98
C ALA A 177 9.89 -26.33 11.97
N ARG A 178 11.08 -26.65 11.47
CA ARG A 178 11.63 -28.02 11.57
C ARG A 178 11.84 -28.43 13.04
N ALA A 179 12.30 -27.51 13.88
CA ALA A 179 12.58 -27.74 15.29
C ALA A 179 11.37 -27.57 16.21
N LEU A 180 10.39 -26.72 15.85
CA LEU A 180 9.28 -26.34 16.73
C LEU A 180 7.88 -26.69 16.19
N GLY A 181 7.76 -27.09 14.93
CA GLY A 181 6.49 -27.45 14.27
C GLY A 181 5.81 -26.27 13.57
N MET A 182 4.59 -26.50 13.07
CA MET A 182 3.79 -25.47 12.39
C MET A 182 3.19 -24.47 13.38
N ALA A 183 2.96 -23.24 12.92
CA ALA A 183 2.32 -22.20 13.72
C ALA A 183 0.92 -22.58 14.21
N ALA A 184 0.16 -23.32 13.40
CA ALA A 184 -1.14 -23.88 13.76
C ALA A 184 -1.06 -24.69 15.06
N HIS A 185 0.00 -25.45 15.28
CA HIS A 185 0.16 -26.28 16.48
C HIS A 185 0.47 -25.47 17.75
N SER A 186 0.79 -24.18 17.59
CA SER A 186 0.97 -23.24 18.70
C SER A 186 -0.33 -22.55 19.13
N VAL A 187 -1.43 -22.65 18.37
CA VAL A 187 -2.69 -21.96 18.69
C VAL A 187 -3.37 -22.61 19.89
N LEU A 188 -3.40 -21.97 21.05
CA LEU A 188 -3.97 -22.49 22.30
C LEU A 188 -5.48 -22.26 22.43
N SER A 189 -5.98 -21.15 21.88
CA SER A 189 -7.42 -20.85 21.85
C SER A 189 -7.75 -19.86 20.73
N ALA A 190 -9.02 -19.81 20.35
CA ALA A 190 -9.56 -18.87 19.38
C ALA A 190 -10.91 -18.31 19.84
N GLU A 191 -11.12 -17.01 19.65
CA GLU A 191 -12.45 -16.40 19.69
C GLU A 191 -13.02 -16.43 18.27
N VAL A 192 -14.23 -16.98 18.12
CA VAL A 192 -14.82 -17.30 16.82
C VAL A 192 -16.26 -16.82 16.77
N VAL A 193 -16.63 -16.13 15.70
CA VAL A 193 -18.01 -15.84 15.35
C VAL A 193 -18.51 -16.93 14.40
N LEU A 194 -19.51 -17.69 14.82
CA LEU A 194 -20.12 -18.76 14.02
C LEU A 194 -21.11 -18.18 12.98
N PRO A 195 -21.54 -18.95 11.96
CA PRO A 195 -22.49 -18.52 10.94
C PRO A 195 -23.85 -17.99 11.43
N ASP A 196 -24.29 -18.41 12.61
CA ASP A 196 -25.49 -17.89 13.26
C ASP A 196 -25.26 -16.54 13.98
N GLY A 197 -24.00 -16.08 14.01
CA GLY A 197 -23.55 -14.87 14.68
C GLY A 197 -23.32 -15.03 16.18
N SER A 198 -23.35 -16.25 16.72
CA SER A 198 -22.92 -16.52 18.10
C SER A 198 -21.40 -16.39 18.23
N VAL A 199 -20.94 -15.95 19.40
CA VAL A 199 -19.50 -15.83 19.71
C VAL A 199 -19.14 -16.99 20.63
N VAL A 200 -18.21 -17.83 20.19
CA VAL A 200 -17.72 -19.00 20.94
C VAL A 200 -16.22 -18.90 21.17
N ARG A 201 -15.72 -19.72 22.11
CA ARG A 201 -14.30 -19.82 22.41
C ARG A 201 -13.83 -21.24 22.18
N ALA A 202 -13.09 -21.45 21.10
CA ALA A 202 -12.41 -22.72 20.87
C ALA A 202 -11.18 -22.79 21.80
N GLY A 203 -10.99 -23.89 22.51
CA GLY A 203 -9.97 -24.03 23.55
C GLY A 203 -9.56 -25.47 23.78
N GLU A 204 -8.48 -25.67 24.54
CA GLU A 204 -8.03 -27.00 24.95
C GLU A 204 -8.96 -27.57 26.04
N GLY A 205 -9.27 -28.87 25.95
CA GLY A 205 -10.17 -29.55 26.88
C GLY A 205 -10.94 -30.71 26.22
N PRO A 206 -11.92 -31.30 26.90
CA PRO A 206 -12.87 -32.21 26.27
C PRO A 206 -14.07 -31.44 25.68
N GLY A 207 -14.70 -32.00 24.65
CA GLY A 207 -15.98 -31.50 24.12
C GLY A 207 -15.85 -30.60 22.88
N GLU A 208 -16.90 -29.83 22.62
CA GLU A 208 -17.10 -29.10 21.35
C GLU A 208 -16.06 -28.00 21.11
N ASP A 209 -15.60 -27.31 22.17
CA ASP A 209 -14.58 -26.27 22.06
C ASP A 209 -13.24 -26.82 21.54
N ALA A 210 -12.91 -28.06 21.91
CA ALA A 210 -11.69 -28.75 21.49
C ALA A 210 -11.80 -29.31 20.06
N ASP A 211 -13.00 -29.73 19.64
CA ASP A 211 -13.27 -30.11 18.25
C ASP A 211 -13.09 -28.91 17.31
N LEU A 212 -13.64 -27.75 17.68
CA LEU A 212 -13.48 -26.52 16.89
C LEU A 212 -12.02 -26.05 16.87
N LEU A 213 -11.31 -26.10 17.99
CA LEU A 213 -9.89 -25.73 18.03
C LEU A 213 -9.06 -26.67 17.14
N TRP A 214 -9.31 -27.98 17.21
CA TRP A 214 -8.66 -28.97 16.35
C TRP A 214 -8.86 -28.63 14.87
N ALA A 215 -10.08 -28.27 14.46
CA ALA A 215 -10.42 -27.92 13.09
C ALA A 215 -9.72 -26.63 12.61
N LEU A 216 -9.68 -25.60 13.45
CA LEU A 216 -9.02 -24.32 13.14
C LEU A 216 -7.49 -24.45 13.02
N ARG A 217 -6.88 -25.46 13.64
CA ARG A 217 -5.44 -25.73 13.52
C ARG A 217 -5.12 -26.38 12.16
N GLY A 218 -5.10 -25.57 11.10
CA GLY A 218 -4.70 -25.96 9.75
C GLY A 218 -5.85 -26.41 8.82
N GLY A 219 -7.09 -26.48 9.32
CA GLY A 219 -8.28 -26.85 8.54
C GLY A 219 -9.01 -25.67 7.90
N GLY A 220 -8.52 -24.43 8.06
CA GLY A 220 -9.16 -23.23 7.52
C GLY A 220 -10.28 -22.67 8.41
N GLY A 221 -11.30 -22.09 7.77
CA GLY A 221 -12.37 -21.33 8.43
C GLY A 221 -13.64 -22.14 8.71
N PHE A 222 -13.95 -22.33 9.99
CA PHE A 222 -15.22 -22.88 10.50
C PHE A 222 -16.14 -21.80 11.09
N GLY A 223 -15.71 -20.54 10.95
CA GLY A 223 -16.27 -19.32 11.51
C GLY A 223 -15.29 -18.19 11.27
N ILE A 224 -15.67 -16.97 11.68
CA ILE A 224 -14.80 -15.80 11.59
C ILE A 224 -14.01 -15.69 12.89
N VAL A 225 -12.72 -16.03 12.84
CA VAL A 225 -11.81 -15.89 13.99
C VAL A 225 -11.50 -14.42 14.19
N THR A 226 -11.77 -13.89 15.39
CA THR A 226 -11.53 -12.48 15.76
C THR A 226 -10.30 -12.31 16.66
N ARG A 227 -9.92 -13.35 17.42
CA ARG A 227 -8.70 -13.38 18.24
C ARG A 227 -8.09 -14.78 18.28
N LEU A 228 -6.76 -14.86 18.34
CA LEU A 228 -6.02 -16.11 18.60
C LEU A 228 -5.08 -15.94 19.78
N THR A 229 -4.95 -16.97 20.60
CA THR A 229 -3.89 -17.07 21.62
C THR A 229 -2.87 -18.10 21.15
N LEU A 230 -1.60 -17.71 21.07
CA LEU A 230 -0.49 -18.52 20.58
C LEU A 230 0.47 -18.85 21.72
N ARG A 231 1.05 -20.04 21.70
CA ARG A 231 2.21 -20.40 22.53
C ARG A 231 3.45 -19.64 22.04
N ALA A 232 4.20 -19.08 22.96
CA ALA A 232 5.48 -18.44 22.73
C ALA A 232 6.64 -19.28 23.28
N HIS A 233 7.86 -19.00 22.80
CA HIS A 233 9.06 -19.76 23.13
C HIS A 233 10.12 -18.85 23.75
N ARG A 234 10.84 -19.36 24.77
CA ARG A 234 11.87 -18.59 25.51
C ARG A 234 13.21 -18.54 24.76
N PHE A 235 13.28 -17.75 23.70
CA PHE A 235 14.55 -17.32 23.08
C PHE A 235 14.37 -16.00 22.35
N SER A 236 15.41 -15.16 22.35
CA SER A 236 15.39 -13.82 21.75
C SER A 236 16.29 -13.68 20.52
N THR A 237 17.14 -14.67 20.26
CA THR A 237 18.09 -14.68 19.15
C THR A 237 18.16 -16.04 18.46
N ALA A 238 18.53 -16.04 17.19
CA ALA A 238 18.88 -17.23 16.43
C ALA A 238 20.05 -16.89 15.49
N CYS A 239 20.89 -17.88 15.15
CA CYS A 239 21.89 -17.66 14.11
C CYS A 239 21.19 -17.75 12.76
N ALA A 240 21.07 -16.64 12.04
CA ALA A 240 20.32 -16.57 10.80
C ALA A 240 20.98 -15.64 9.80
N GLY A 241 20.77 -15.90 8.51
CA GLY A 241 21.41 -15.15 7.43
C GLY A 241 21.21 -15.81 6.08
N MET A 242 22.04 -15.39 5.13
CA MET A 242 22.09 -15.93 3.78
C MET A 242 23.52 -16.05 3.28
N LEU A 243 23.75 -17.08 2.47
CA LEU A 243 24.92 -17.24 1.62
C LEU A 243 24.53 -16.89 0.19
N VAL A 244 25.37 -16.14 -0.52
CA VAL A 244 25.06 -15.66 -1.89
C VAL A 244 26.19 -16.00 -2.86
N TRP A 245 25.82 -16.50 -4.04
CA TRP A 245 26.70 -16.74 -5.18
C TRP A 245 26.07 -16.17 -6.46
N ASP A 246 26.89 -15.92 -7.47
CA ASP A 246 26.40 -15.74 -8.85
C ASP A 246 25.70 -17.02 -9.38
N ALA A 247 24.64 -16.84 -10.19
CA ALA A 247 23.91 -17.94 -10.82
C ALA A 247 24.78 -18.86 -11.69
N ALA A 248 25.96 -18.43 -12.13
CA ALA A 248 26.92 -19.29 -12.81
C ALA A 248 27.38 -20.50 -11.95
N ARG A 249 27.25 -20.43 -10.62
CA ARG A 249 27.62 -21.50 -9.68
C ARG A 249 26.45 -22.43 -9.34
N VAL A 250 25.27 -22.26 -9.94
CA VAL A 250 24.05 -22.99 -9.55
C VAL A 250 24.17 -24.51 -9.68
N GLU A 251 24.88 -24.99 -10.70
CA GLU A 251 25.13 -26.43 -10.95
C GLU A 251 26.03 -27.07 -9.89
N GLU A 252 26.79 -26.26 -9.15
CA GLU A 252 27.59 -26.71 -8.01
C GLU A 252 26.80 -26.57 -6.69
N VAL A 253 26.15 -25.41 -6.50
CA VAL A 253 25.54 -25.05 -5.22
C VAL A 253 24.24 -25.81 -4.95
N LEU A 254 23.36 -25.99 -5.95
CA LEU A 254 22.08 -26.66 -5.72
C LEU A 254 22.26 -28.14 -5.30
N PRO A 255 23.06 -28.96 -6.00
CA PRO A 255 23.27 -30.36 -5.59
C PRO A 255 23.93 -30.47 -4.22
N ALA A 256 24.90 -29.58 -3.92
CA ALA A 256 25.57 -29.56 -2.61
C ALA A 256 24.60 -29.17 -1.49
N TRP A 257 23.77 -28.16 -1.70
CA TRP A 257 22.71 -27.78 -0.75
C TRP A 257 21.69 -28.89 -0.57
N ALA A 258 21.23 -29.53 -1.64
CA ALA A 258 20.23 -30.59 -1.58
C ALA A 258 20.74 -31.81 -0.78
N ALA A 259 21.98 -32.24 -1.03
CA ALA A 259 22.62 -33.32 -0.28
C ALA A 259 22.80 -32.95 1.20
N TRP A 260 23.28 -31.74 1.49
CA TRP A 260 23.41 -31.25 2.86
C TRP A 260 22.06 -31.13 3.58
N ALA A 261 21.03 -30.63 2.90
CA ALA A 261 19.70 -30.41 3.46
C ALA A 261 18.97 -31.73 3.76
N ALA A 262 19.27 -32.82 3.05
CA ALA A 262 18.72 -34.14 3.37
C ALA A 262 19.12 -34.61 4.78
N ASP A 263 20.37 -34.32 5.19
CA ASP A 263 20.96 -34.77 6.46
C ASP A 263 21.07 -33.65 7.53
N ALA A 264 20.64 -32.43 7.21
CA ALA A 264 20.80 -31.29 8.11
C ALA A 264 20.03 -31.49 9.45
N PRO A 265 20.66 -31.18 10.61
CA PRO A 265 20.03 -31.31 11.93
C PRO A 265 18.69 -30.59 12.03
N VAL A 266 17.77 -31.07 12.87
CA VAL A 266 16.39 -30.57 12.97
C VAL A 266 16.30 -29.09 13.38
N GLU A 267 17.34 -28.58 14.02
CA GLU A 267 17.53 -27.20 14.47
C GLU A 267 17.68 -26.19 13.33
N VAL A 268 17.99 -26.67 12.12
CA VAL A 268 18.13 -25.84 10.92
C VAL A 268 16.78 -25.67 10.25
N THR A 269 16.48 -24.52 9.66
CA THR A 269 15.47 -24.42 8.59
C THR A 269 16.04 -23.53 7.52
N THR A 270 16.01 -23.98 6.26
CA THR A 270 16.71 -23.35 5.15
C THR A 270 15.91 -23.39 3.86
N SER A 271 16.17 -22.43 2.97
CA SER A 271 15.71 -22.45 1.59
C SER A 271 16.89 -22.27 0.64
N PHE A 272 16.81 -22.94 -0.51
CA PHE A 272 17.58 -22.60 -1.69
C PHE A 272 16.72 -21.74 -2.61
N ARG A 273 17.32 -20.69 -3.19
CA ARG A 273 16.65 -19.80 -4.14
C ARG A 273 17.55 -19.45 -5.32
N LEU A 274 16.94 -19.44 -6.49
CA LEU A 274 17.49 -18.86 -7.70
C LEU A 274 16.67 -17.60 -8.04
N LEU A 275 17.27 -16.42 -7.86
CA LEU A 275 16.59 -15.12 -7.96
C LEU A 275 17.14 -14.29 -9.12
N ARG A 276 16.25 -13.85 -10.01
CA ARG A 276 16.54 -12.89 -11.06
C ARG A 276 16.19 -11.49 -10.58
N MET A 277 17.19 -10.74 -10.14
CA MET A 277 17.00 -9.41 -9.61
C MET A 277 16.77 -8.41 -10.74
N PRO A 278 15.68 -7.62 -10.71
CA PRO A 278 15.39 -6.69 -11.80
C PRO A 278 16.41 -5.53 -11.79
N PRO A 279 16.68 -4.90 -12.95
CA PRO A 279 17.61 -3.78 -13.05
C PRO A 279 16.99 -2.45 -12.57
N LEU A 280 16.25 -2.48 -11.46
CA LEU A 280 15.53 -1.32 -10.93
C LEU A 280 16.35 -0.59 -9.86
N PRO A 281 16.29 0.75 -9.77
CA PRO A 281 16.97 1.51 -8.72
C PRO A 281 16.58 1.10 -7.29
N SER A 282 15.36 0.58 -7.10
CA SER A 282 14.86 0.06 -5.82
C SER A 282 15.58 -1.22 -5.35
N VAL A 283 16.24 -1.95 -6.26
CA VAL A 283 17.09 -3.09 -5.90
C VAL A 283 18.47 -2.58 -5.47
N PRO A 284 19.02 -3.06 -4.34
CA PRO A 284 20.38 -2.72 -3.91
C PRO A 284 21.41 -2.94 -5.02
N GLU A 285 22.35 -2.01 -5.16
CA GLU A 285 23.34 -2.00 -6.24
C GLU A 285 24.10 -3.33 -6.37
N VAL A 286 24.43 -3.97 -5.24
CA VAL A 286 25.13 -5.25 -5.19
C VAL A 286 24.36 -6.43 -5.81
N PHE A 287 23.04 -6.31 -5.95
CA PHE A 287 22.15 -7.33 -6.48
C PHE A 287 21.48 -6.93 -7.80
N ARG A 288 21.42 -5.64 -8.11
CA ARG A 288 20.65 -5.07 -9.22
C ARG A 288 21.03 -5.68 -10.57
N GLY A 289 20.02 -6.20 -11.29
CA GLY A 289 20.21 -6.79 -12.62
C GLY A 289 20.95 -8.13 -12.65
N ARG A 290 21.28 -8.71 -11.49
CA ARG A 290 22.02 -9.98 -11.38
C ARG A 290 21.07 -11.17 -11.29
N HIS A 291 21.59 -12.33 -11.67
CA HIS A 291 20.96 -13.62 -11.39
C HIS A 291 21.77 -14.28 -10.27
N LEU A 292 21.12 -14.61 -9.15
CA LEU A 292 21.79 -14.98 -7.90
C LEU A 292 21.30 -16.33 -7.39
N VAL A 293 22.21 -17.09 -6.81
CA VAL A 293 21.90 -18.24 -5.94
C VAL A 293 21.97 -17.77 -4.50
N LEU A 294 20.90 -18.01 -3.74
CA LEU A 294 20.85 -17.73 -2.31
C LEU A 294 20.55 -19.02 -1.56
N VAL A 295 21.27 -19.23 -0.45
CA VAL A 295 20.87 -20.17 0.59
C VAL A 295 20.65 -19.38 1.86
N ASP A 296 19.40 -19.27 2.29
CA ASP A 296 19.06 -18.59 3.55
C ASP A 296 18.51 -19.56 4.59
N GLY A 297 18.49 -19.14 5.84
CA GLY A 297 17.97 -19.97 6.91
C GLY A 297 18.26 -19.46 8.30
N ALA A 298 17.80 -20.22 9.28
CA ALA A 298 18.17 -20.06 10.67
C ALA A 298 18.58 -21.39 11.29
N VAL A 299 19.49 -21.31 12.27
CA VAL A 299 19.98 -22.44 13.06
C VAL A 299 19.73 -22.12 14.54
N LEU A 300 18.95 -22.97 15.21
CA LEU A 300 18.82 -22.95 16.66
C LEU A 300 20.01 -23.69 17.29
N GLY A 301 20.53 -23.20 18.42
CA GLY A 301 21.69 -23.83 19.10
C GLY A 301 22.95 -22.96 19.20
N GLY A 302 22.89 -21.70 18.74
CA GLY A 302 23.93 -20.68 18.92
C GLY A 302 25.06 -20.72 17.88
N ALA A 303 25.89 -19.68 17.87
CA ALA A 303 26.89 -19.43 16.82
C ALA A 303 27.88 -20.60 16.55
N GLY A 304 28.40 -21.24 17.59
CA GLY A 304 29.38 -22.33 17.41
C GLY A 304 28.78 -23.59 16.76
N HIS A 305 27.53 -23.91 17.09
CA HIS A 305 26.81 -25.00 16.42
C HIS A 305 26.47 -24.63 14.98
N ALA A 306 25.99 -23.40 14.75
CA ALA A 306 25.70 -22.91 13.41
C ALA A 306 26.95 -22.90 12.51
N GLU A 307 28.12 -22.56 13.03
CA GLU A 307 29.38 -22.63 12.29
C GLU A 307 29.69 -24.05 11.78
N GLN A 308 29.55 -25.05 12.65
CA GLN A 308 29.77 -26.45 12.28
C GLN A 308 28.77 -26.93 11.23
N VAL A 309 27.50 -26.58 11.43
CA VAL A 309 26.40 -27.00 10.56
C VAL A 309 26.48 -26.37 9.17
N LEU A 310 26.89 -25.10 9.08
CA LEU A 310 27.00 -24.36 7.82
C LEU A 310 28.35 -24.53 7.12
N ALA A 311 29.35 -25.15 7.77
CA ALA A 311 30.70 -25.31 7.24
C ALA A 311 30.74 -25.93 5.82
N PRO A 312 29.97 -26.99 5.50
CA PRO A 312 29.98 -27.57 4.15
C PRO A 312 29.54 -26.58 3.06
N LEU A 313 28.54 -25.73 3.34
CA LEU A 313 28.07 -24.73 2.39
C LEU A 313 29.03 -23.55 2.28
N ARG A 314 29.62 -23.11 3.39
CA ARG A 314 30.66 -22.06 3.41
C ARG A 314 31.91 -22.47 2.63
N ALA A 315 32.25 -23.75 2.61
CA ALA A 315 33.38 -24.28 1.84
C ALA A 315 33.23 -24.09 0.32
N LEU A 316 32.01 -23.86 -0.20
CA LEU A 316 31.75 -23.55 -1.61
C LEU A 316 32.15 -22.11 -2.00
N GLY A 317 32.58 -21.29 -1.03
CA GLY A 317 33.07 -19.93 -1.25
C GLY A 317 32.00 -18.94 -1.72
N PRO A 318 30.99 -18.63 -0.90
CA PRO A 318 30.01 -17.59 -1.19
C PRO A 318 30.66 -16.21 -1.31
N GLU A 319 30.13 -15.38 -2.20
CA GLU A 319 30.53 -13.98 -2.35
C GLU A 319 30.07 -13.12 -1.15
N MET A 320 29.01 -13.57 -0.48
CA MET A 320 28.45 -12.92 0.70
C MET A 320 27.96 -13.97 1.69
N ASP A 321 28.33 -13.81 2.95
CA ASP A 321 27.82 -14.59 4.09
C ASP A 321 27.35 -13.62 5.16
N THR A 322 26.04 -13.67 5.48
CA THR A 322 25.43 -12.80 6.49
C THR A 322 24.98 -13.56 7.74
N PHE A 323 25.27 -14.87 7.85
CA PHE A 323 24.88 -15.64 9.02
C PHE A 323 25.56 -15.11 10.29
N ALA A 324 24.73 -14.66 11.22
CA ALA A 324 25.15 -14.17 12.52
C ALA A 324 24.05 -14.43 13.56
N ASP A 325 24.40 -14.35 14.85
CA ASP A 325 23.40 -14.29 15.92
C ASP A 325 22.64 -12.97 15.80
N VAL A 326 21.36 -13.07 15.45
CA VAL A 326 20.47 -11.93 15.22
C VAL A 326 19.22 -12.01 16.10
N PRO A 327 18.59 -10.87 16.44
CA PRO A 327 17.30 -10.88 17.15
C PRO A 327 16.22 -11.57 16.33
N VAL A 328 15.36 -12.37 16.96
CA VAL A 328 14.23 -13.05 16.31
C VAL A 328 13.32 -12.08 15.54
N ALA A 329 13.19 -10.84 16.02
CA ALA A 329 12.43 -9.80 15.35
C ALA A 329 12.96 -9.36 13.98
N SER A 330 14.22 -9.65 13.64
CA SER A 330 14.76 -9.38 12.31
C SER A 330 14.48 -10.49 11.29
N LEU A 331 14.10 -11.70 11.74
CA LEU A 331 13.93 -12.85 10.87
C LEU A 331 12.69 -12.72 9.96
N THR A 332 11.71 -11.90 10.32
CA THR A 332 10.52 -11.61 9.49
C THR A 332 10.85 -10.95 8.15
N ARG A 333 12.09 -10.48 7.95
CA ARG A 333 12.56 -9.86 6.70
C ARG A 333 13.77 -10.57 6.09
N LEU A 334 14.21 -11.68 6.69
CA LEU A 334 15.38 -12.43 6.23
C LEU A 334 15.24 -12.90 4.78
N HIS A 335 14.03 -13.32 4.41
CA HIS A 335 13.76 -13.83 3.07
C HIS A 335 13.67 -12.72 2.01
N MET A 336 13.57 -11.45 2.41
CA MET A 336 13.36 -10.32 1.50
C MET A 336 12.08 -10.44 0.67
N ASP A 337 11.02 -11.00 1.26
CA ASP A 337 9.69 -11.00 0.64
C ASP A 337 9.23 -9.56 0.36
N PRO A 338 8.48 -9.33 -0.73
CA PRO A 338 7.84 -8.04 -0.93
C PRO A 338 6.90 -7.74 0.25
N GLU A 339 7.08 -6.60 0.90
CA GLU A 339 6.06 -5.98 1.75
C GLU A 339 5.00 -5.26 0.88
N GLY A 340 3.82 -5.00 1.41
CA GLY A 340 2.74 -4.30 0.73
C GLY A 340 2.22 -4.96 -0.56
N PRO A 341 1.11 -4.44 -1.11
CA PRO A 341 0.45 -5.08 -2.24
C PRO A 341 1.38 -5.23 -3.45
N THR A 342 1.47 -6.46 -3.96
CA THR A 342 2.37 -6.83 -5.07
C THR A 342 1.62 -7.73 -6.05
N PRO A 343 1.70 -7.47 -7.37
CA PRO A 343 1.06 -8.34 -8.35
C PRO A 343 1.93 -9.57 -8.58
N VAL A 344 1.51 -10.72 -8.06
CA VAL A 344 2.29 -11.97 -8.10
C VAL A 344 1.48 -13.07 -8.77
N VAL A 345 2.17 -13.85 -9.59
CA VAL A 345 1.72 -15.17 -10.04
C VAL A 345 2.70 -16.21 -9.52
N SER A 346 2.18 -17.28 -8.92
CA SER A 346 3.04 -18.33 -8.36
C SER A 346 2.35 -19.68 -8.28
N ARG A 347 3.15 -20.75 -8.28
CA ARG A 347 2.69 -22.12 -8.05
C ARG A 347 3.67 -22.84 -7.12
N SER A 348 3.18 -23.84 -6.40
CA SER A 348 4.00 -24.66 -5.52
C SER A 348 3.60 -26.13 -5.53
N VAL A 349 4.53 -26.99 -5.12
CA VAL A 349 4.27 -28.42 -4.93
C VAL A 349 5.12 -28.97 -3.79
N LEU A 350 4.54 -29.87 -3.01
CA LEU A 350 5.28 -30.67 -2.03
C LEU A 350 5.96 -31.84 -2.74
N VAL A 351 7.24 -32.08 -2.42
CA VAL A 351 7.98 -33.24 -2.89
C VAL A 351 8.52 -34.04 -1.70
N ARG A 352 8.47 -35.37 -1.83
CA ARG A 352 8.84 -36.33 -0.77
C ARG A 352 10.34 -36.32 -0.49
N GLU A 353 11.13 -36.03 -1.52
CA GLU A 353 12.59 -36.04 -1.52
C GLU A 353 13.09 -35.11 -2.64
N PHE A 354 14.34 -34.66 -2.55
CA PHE A 354 14.95 -33.77 -3.55
C PHE A 354 16.35 -34.26 -3.92
N PRO A 355 16.48 -35.43 -4.58
CA PRO A 355 17.76 -36.01 -4.95
C PRO A 355 18.42 -35.24 -6.11
N ALA A 356 19.62 -35.68 -6.52
CA ALA A 356 20.38 -35.04 -7.60
C ALA A 356 19.58 -34.96 -8.92
N GLU A 357 18.77 -35.96 -9.22
CA GLU A 357 17.89 -35.99 -10.38
C GLU A 357 16.79 -34.91 -10.31
N ALA A 358 16.25 -34.66 -9.12
CA ALA A 358 15.27 -33.58 -8.90
C ALA A 358 15.94 -32.20 -9.00
N ALA A 359 17.14 -32.05 -8.45
CA ALA A 359 17.95 -30.85 -8.62
C ALA A 359 18.24 -30.56 -10.10
N ARG A 360 18.56 -31.60 -10.89
CA ARG A 360 18.77 -31.45 -12.33
C ARG A 360 17.49 -31.02 -13.05
N ALA A 361 16.36 -31.70 -12.79
CA ALA A 361 15.07 -31.34 -13.38
C ALA A 361 14.63 -29.91 -13.03
N PHE A 362 14.90 -29.47 -11.79
CA PHE A 362 14.67 -28.09 -11.36
C PHE A 362 15.50 -27.09 -12.18
N LEU A 363 16.79 -27.37 -12.39
CA LEU A 363 17.67 -26.49 -13.17
C LEU A 363 17.33 -26.49 -14.66
N ASP A 364 16.91 -27.61 -15.23
CA ASP A 364 16.45 -27.68 -16.61
C ASP A 364 15.21 -26.79 -16.82
N ALA A 365 14.34 -26.68 -15.81
CA ALA A 365 13.13 -25.85 -15.87
C ALA A 365 13.36 -24.37 -15.51
N ALA A 366 14.18 -24.08 -14.50
CA ALA A 366 14.32 -22.74 -13.91
C ALA A 366 15.73 -22.15 -13.93
N GLY A 367 16.74 -22.94 -14.29
CA GLY A 367 18.14 -22.54 -14.32
C GLY A 367 18.50 -21.54 -15.43
N PRO A 368 19.74 -21.00 -15.41
CA PRO A 368 20.25 -20.18 -16.50
C PRO A 368 20.12 -20.87 -17.87
N GLY A 369 19.52 -20.19 -18.84
CA GLY A 369 19.33 -20.71 -20.20
C GLY A 369 18.03 -21.50 -20.42
N SER A 370 17.21 -21.77 -19.39
CA SER A 370 15.95 -22.52 -19.54
C SER A 370 14.82 -21.77 -20.27
N GLY A 371 14.99 -20.46 -20.51
CA GLY A 371 13.93 -19.60 -21.03
C GLY A 371 12.81 -19.31 -20.03
N THR A 372 13.02 -19.59 -18.73
CA THR A 372 12.04 -19.29 -17.67
C THR A 372 11.75 -17.80 -17.54
N ALA A 373 10.48 -17.46 -17.28
CA ALA A 373 10.02 -16.12 -16.91
C ALA A 373 9.87 -15.94 -15.39
N LEU A 374 10.29 -16.92 -14.58
CA LEU A 374 10.26 -16.82 -13.13
C LEU A 374 11.22 -15.72 -12.64
N LEU A 375 10.73 -14.89 -11.72
CA LEU A 375 11.56 -13.98 -10.93
C LEU A 375 12.34 -14.76 -9.87
N GLY A 376 11.70 -15.77 -9.28
CA GLY A 376 12.29 -16.64 -8.28
C GLY A 376 11.83 -18.09 -8.45
N ALA A 377 12.77 -19.01 -8.36
CA ALA A 377 12.52 -20.43 -8.16
C ALA A 377 13.17 -20.87 -6.86
N GLU A 378 12.44 -21.61 -6.03
CA GLU A 378 12.81 -21.89 -4.65
C GLU A 378 12.57 -23.37 -4.31
N VAL A 379 13.44 -23.91 -3.44
CA VAL A 379 13.23 -25.17 -2.75
C VAL A 379 13.37 -24.92 -1.25
N ARG A 380 12.28 -25.07 -0.50
CA ARG A 380 12.28 -24.96 0.97
C ARG A 380 12.46 -26.32 1.59
N GLN A 381 13.38 -26.43 2.54
CA GLN A 381 13.52 -27.63 3.36
C GLN A 381 12.36 -27.70 4.37
N LEU A 382 11.71 -28.85 4.42
CA LEU A 382 10.70 -29.21 5.42
C LEU A 382 11.23 -30.36 6.30
N GLY A 383 10.37 -31.30 6.70
CA GLY A 383 10.74 -32.40 7.60
C GLY A 383 10.89 -31.97 9.07
N GLY A 384 11.58 -32.79 9.86
CA GLY A 384 11.61 -32.61 11.31
C GLY A 384 10.20 -32.69 11.90
N ARG A 385 9.87 -31.81 12.85
CA ARG A 385 8.53 -31.70 13.45
C ARG A 385 7.42 -31.38 12.44
N LEU A 386 7.75 -30.90 11.24
CA LEU A 386 6.74 -30.70 10.19
C LEU A 386 6.24 -32.01 9.59
N ALA A 387 7.03 -33.08 9.64
CA ALA A 387 6.66 -34.41 9.16
C ALA A 387 6.05 -35.29 10.26
N GLU A 388 6.15 -34.90 11.53
CA GLU A 388 5.60 -35.64 12.66
C GLU A 388 4.09 -35.37 12.81
N PRO A 389 3.23 -36.40 12.75
CA PRO A 389 1.79 -36.20 12.92
C PRO A 389 1.41 -35.69 14.31
N SER A 390 0.73 -34.54 14.38
CA SER A 390 0.09 -34.02 15.58
C SER A 390 -1.39 -34.44 15.65
N PRO A 391 -1.85 -35.12 16.71
CA PRO A 391 -3.27 -35.49 16.87
C PRO A 391 -4.15 -34.29 17.24
N THR A 392 -3.53 -33.16 17.58
CA THR A 392 -4.21 -31.98 18.13
C THR A 392 -4.56 -30.93 17.07
N ALA A 393 -4.31 -31.22 15.79
CA ALA A 393 -4.54 -30.33 14.67
C ALA A 393 -5.12 -31.09 13.46
N ALA A 394 -5.97 -30.41 12.68
CA ALA A 394 -6.49 -30.94 11.44
C ALA A 394 -5.40 -31.16 10.40
N LEU A 395 -4.55 -30.15 10.18
CA LEU A 395 -3.31 -30.33 9.42
C LEU A 395 -2.25 -30.90 10.37
N SER A 396 -2.25 -32.23 10.49
CA SER A 396 -1.43 -32.93 11.47
C SER A 396 0.07 -32.86 11.16
N HIS A 397 0.44 -32.87 9.88
CA HIS A 397 1.82 -32.81 9.36
C HIS A 397 1.80 -32.41 7.87
N LEU A 398 2.97 -32.11 7.31
CA LEU A 398 3.18 -31.93 5.87
C LEU A 398 3.69 -33.23 5.25
N LYS A 399 3.12 -33.62 4.09
CA LYS A 399 3.42 -34.89 3.40
C LYS A 399 4.69 -34.85 2.54
N GLY A 400 5.47 -33.77 2.57
CA GLY A 400 6.70 -33.58 1.80
C GLY A 400 7.90 -33.22 2.68
N ALA A 401 9.09 -33.65 2.25
CA ALA A 401 10.35 -33.22 2.87
C ALA A 401 10.83 -31.88 2.31
N PHE A 402 10.33 -31.46 1.15
CA PHE A 402 10.61 -30.16 0.55
C PHE A 402 9.36 -29.56 -0.08
N LEU A 403 9.36 -28.23 -0.23
CA LEU A 403 8.38 -27.48 -1.01
C LEU A 403 9.11 -26.77 -2.15
N VAL A 404 8.71 -27.05 -3.39
CA VAL A 404 9.19 -26.34 -4.57
C VAL A 404 8.21 -25.23 -4.90
N PHE A 405 8.72 -24.02 -5.12
CA PHE A 405 7.93 -22.82 -5.41
C PHE A 405 8.52 -22.07 -6.61
N GLY A 406 7.65 -21.61 -7.52
CA GLY A 406 8.01 -20.73 -8.61
C GLY A 406 7.12 -19.50 -8.61
N GLY A 407 7.71 -18.31 -8.61
CA GLY A 407 6.98 -17.05 -8.60
C GLY A 407 7.52 -16.02 -9.59
N SER A 408 6.65 -15.16 -10.09
CA SER A 408 7.00 -14.00 -10.92
C SER A 408 6.06 -12.81 -10.68
N LEU A 409 6.44 -11.65 -11.19
CA LEU A 409 5.59 -10.46 -11.16
C LEU A 409 4.55 -10.54 -12.30
N ALA A 410 3.29 -10.28 -11.96
CA ALA A 410 2.16 -10.26 -12.88
C ALA A 410 1.75 -8.81 -13.22
N LEU A 411 2.69 -8.02 -13.76
CA LEU A 411 2.48 -6.58 -14.03
C LEU A 411 1.42 -6.33 -15.11
N ASP A 412 1.25 -7.29 -16.02
CA ASP A 412 0.26 -7.32 -17.10
C ASP A 412 -0.15 -8.77 -17.40
N GLU A 413 -1.11 -8.97 -18.31
CA GLU A 413 -1.63 -10.29 -18.68
C GLU A 413 -0.55 -11.20 -19.29
N ASP A 414 0.40 -10.63 -20.05
CA ASP A 414 1.47 -11.38 -20.68
C ASP A 414 2.49 -11.87 -19.66
N GLY A 415 2.88 -11.02 -18.72
CA GLY A 415 3.73 -11.36 -17.58
C GLY A 415 3.09 -12.39 -16.67
N HIS A 416 1.79 -12.26 -16.39
CA HIS A 416 1.02 -13.26 -15.67
C HIS A 416 1.08 -14.63 -16.37
N ARG A 417 0.75 -14.68 -17.67
CA ARG A 417 0.76 -15.91 -18.46
C ARG A 417 2.15 -16.55 -18.54
N ALA A 418 3.19 -15.76 -18.84
CA ALA A 418 4.56 -16.26 -18.93
C ALA A 418 5.08 -16.80 -17.59
N GLY A 419 4.77 -16.10 -16.49
CA GLY A 419 5.07 -16.55 -15.13
C GLY A 419 4.35 -17.84 -14.77
N TRP A 420 3.05 -17.91 -15.05
CA TRP A 420 2.24 -19.11 -14.85
C TRP A 420 2.77 -20.34 -15.61
N ASP A 421 3.05 -20.18 -16.90
CA ASP A 421 3.55 -21.27 -17.74
C ASP A 421 4.92 -21.75 -17.25
N SER A 422 5.79 -20.83 -16.82
CA SER A 422 7.11 -21.17 -16.30
C SER A 422 7.03 -21.86 -14.93
N ALA A 423 6.13 -21.42 -14.04
CA ALA A 423 5.86 -22.08 -12.77
C ALA A 423 5.27 -23.48 -12.99
N THR A 424 4.40 -23.64 -13.99
CA THR A 424 3.83 -24.94 -14.38
C THR A 424 4.90 -25.90 -14.86
N ARG A 425 5.78 -25.47 -15.78
CA ARG A 425 6.90 -26.29 -16.24
C ARG A 425 7.82 -26.73 -15.10
N LEU A 426 8.07 -25.84 -14.13
CA LEU A 426 8.85 -26.18 -12.93
C LEU A 426 8.18 -27.28 -12.10
N LEU A 427 6.88 -27.14 -11.83
CA LEU A 427 6.12 -28.14 -11.06
C LEU A 427 6.05 -29.49 -11.80
N GLU A 428 5.85 -29.49 -13.11
CA GLU A 428 5.86 -30.70 -13.95
C GLU A 428 7.22 -31.40 -13.94
N ALA A 429 8.32 -30.64 -13.96
CA ALA A 429 9.67 -31.19 -13.92
C ALA A 429 9.96 -31.94 -12.62
N VAL A 430 9.43 -31.47 -11.48
CA VAL A 430 9.62 -32.11 -10.16
C VAL A 430 8.48 -33.05 -9.76
N ALA A 431 7.44 -33.19 -10.60
CA ALA A 431 6.29 -34.04 -10.34
C ALA A 431 6.63 -35.52 -10.00
N PRO A 432 7.68 -36.17 -10.56
CA PRO A 432 8.05 -37.53 -10.19
C PRO A 432 8.34 -37.75 -8.69
N TRP A 433 8.71 -36.69 -7.96
CA TRP A 433 8.99 -36.74 -6.53
C TRP A 433 7.81 -36.23 -5.67
N SER A 434 6.70 -35.85 -6.29
CA SER A 434 5.46 -35.47 -5.60
C SER A 434 4.46 -36.62 -5.56
N ASP A 435 3.66 -36.67 -4.50
CA ASP A 435 2.45 -37.50 -4.40
C ASP A 435 1.16 -36.70 -4.68
N GLY A 436 1.31 -35.44 -5.10
CA GLY A 436 0.20 -34.52 -5.35
C GLY A 436 -0.38 -33.88 -4.08
N ALA A 437 0.24 -34.06 -2.91
CA ALA A 437 -0.16 -33.36 -1.69
C ALA A 437 -0.01 -31.85 -1.83
N THR A 438 -0.95 -31.12 -1.24
CA THR A 438 -1.00 -29.65 -1.27
C THR A 438 -0.70 -29.08 0.12
N TYR A 439 -0.14 -27.87 0.14
CA TYR A 439 -0.03 -27.06 1.35
C TYR A 439 -0.88 -25.79 1.18
N PRO A 440 -1.99 -25.63 1.93
CA PRO A 440 -2.96 -24.55 1.72
C PRO A 440 -2.33 -23.14 1.65
N ASN A 441 -1.44 -22.79 2.59
CA ASN A 441 -0.82 -21.45 2.62
C ASN A 441 0.09 -21.12 1.42
N PHE A 442 0.38 -22.08 0.53
CA PHE A 442 1.18 -21.88 -0.70
C PHE A 442 0.40 -22.26 -1.97
N THR A 443 -0.91 -22.50 -1.84
CA THR A 443 -1.78 -22.88 -2.94
C THR A 443 -2.59 -21.64 -3.34
N GLU A 444 -2.17 -20.96 -4.40
CA GLU A 444 -2.84 -19.74 -4.92
C GLU A 444 -3.99 -20.05 -5.89
N GLU A 445 -4.34 -21.32 -6.04
CA GLU A 445 -5.34 -21.81 -6.97
C GLU A 445 -6.46 -22.53 -6.23
N PRO A 446 -7.71 -22.41 -6.70
CA PRO A 446 -8.77 -23.31 -6.29
C PRO A 446 -8.43 -24.75 -6.67
N GLY A 447 -8.65 -25.69 -5.76
CA GLY A 447 -8.28 -27.08 -6.00
C GLY A 447 -8.85 -28.04 -4.97
N GLU A 448 -8.39 -29.28 -5.03
CA GLU A 448 -8.85 -30.35 -4.16
C GLU A 448 -8.24 -30.22 -2.75
N THR A 449 -8.93 -29.50 -1.86
CA THR A 449 -8.51 -29.24 -0.47
C THR A 449 -8.19 -30.50 0.32
N SER A 450 -8.86 -31.63 0.04
CA SER A 450 -8.69 -32.91 0.75
C SER A 450 -7.25 -33.43 0.70
N ARG A 451 -6.47 -33.06 -0.33
CA ARG A 451 -5.09 -33.53 -0.53
C ARG A 451 -4.13 -33.10 0.58
N ALA A 452 -4.43 -32.02 1.28
CA ALA A 452 -3.65 -31.56 2.43
C ALA A 452 -3.79 -32.47 3.66
N PHE A 453 -4.89 -33.23 3.75
CA PHE A 453 -5.27 -33.94 4.98
C PHE A 453 -5.14 -35.46 4.86
N THR A 454 -5.11 -36.16 5.99
CA THR A 454 -5.34 -37.61 6.00
C THR A 454 -6.83 -37.89 5.73
N PRO A 455 -7.21 -39.06 5.20
CA PRO A 455 -8.62 -39.40 4.97
C PRO A 455 -9.48 -39.24 6.23
N GLN A 456 -8.99 -39.71 7.38
CA GLN A 456 -9.68 -39.59 8.67
C GLN A 456 -9.84 -38.13 9.13
N ALA A 457 -8.80 -37.30 8.96
CA ALA A 457 -8.88 -35.89 9.30
C ALA A 457 -9.87 -35.16 8.36
N TRP A 458 -9.86 -35.49 7.07
CA TRP A 458 -10.80 -34.94 6.11
C TRP A 458 -12.24 -35.30 6.46
N GLU A 459 -12.54 -36.57 6.73
CA GLU A 459 -13.87 -37.01 7.20
C GLU A 459 -14.33 -36.25 8.45
N ARG A 460 -13.44 -36.10 9.44
CA ARG A 460 -13.75 -35.33 10.65
C ARG A 460 -13.99 -33.84 10.34
N LEU A 461 -13.20 -33.23 9.48
CA LEU A 461 -13.41 -31.85 9.04
C LEU A 461 -14.78 -31.68 8.38
N GLN A 462 -15.20 -32.61 7.52
CA GLN A 462 -16.52 -32.57 6.88
C GLN A 462 -17.66 -32.68 7.90
N GLN A 463 -17.53 -33.56 8.91
CA GLN A 463 -18.52 -33.68 10.00
C GLN A 463 -18.62 -32.40 10.84
N LEU A 464 -17.48 -31.78 11.16
CA LEU A 464 -17.46 -30.51 11.87
C LEU A 464 -17.98 -29.36 11.02
N LYS A 465 -17.74 -29.38 9.70
CA LYS A 465 -18.28 -28.39 8.78
C LYS A 465 -19.81 -28.48 8.72
N GLU A 466 -20.37 -29.69 8.66
CA GLU A 466 -21.82 -29.89 8.77
C GLU A 466 -22.37 -29.35 10.10
N ARG A 467 -21.66 -29.55 11.22
CA ARG A 467 -22.09 -29.04 12.53
C ARG A 467 -22.07 -27.51 12.60
N TYR A 468 -20.96 -26.89 12.21
CA TYR A 468 -20.75 -25.45 12.44
C TYR A 468 -21.21 -24.57 11.28
N ASP A 469 -21.24 -25.09 10.05
CA ASP A 469 -21.48 -24.31 8.83
C ASP A 469 -22.06 -25.17 7.69
N ALA A 470 -23.14 -25.92 7.96
CA ALA A 470 -23.84 -26.73 6.96
C ALA A 470 -24.25 -25.94 5.70
N GLY A 471 -24.61 -24.67 5.88
CA GLY A 471 -25.00 -23.77 4.78
C GLY A 471 -23.84 -23.22 3.95
N ALA A 472 -22.59 -23.56 4.28
CA ALA A 472 -21.39 -22.98 3.67
C ALA A 472 -21.42 -21.44 3.64
N ALA A 473 -21.87 -20.84 4.74
CA ALA A 473 -21.96 -19.40 4.93
C ALA A 473 -20.58 -18.75 5.01
N VAL A 474 -19.54 -19.48 5.42
CA VAL A 474 -18.16 -18.96 5.46
C VAL A 474 -17.40 -19.35 4.20
N VAL A 475 -16.95 -18.35 3.45
CA VAL A 475 -16.10 -18.52 2.26
C VAL A 475 -14.63 -18.49 2.65
N THR A 476 -13.88 -19.48 2.19
CA THR A 476 -12.44 -19.62 2.46
C THR A 476 -11.69 -20.00 1.20
N ALA A 477 -10.40 -19.68 1.10
CA ALA A 477 -9.53 -20.04 -0.02
C ALA A 477 -9.52 -21.55 -0.33
N HIS A 478 -9.50 -22.38 0.71
CA HIS A 478 -9.51 -23.83 0.59
C HIS A 478 -10.67 -24.41 1.40
N PRO A 479 -11.88 -24.48 0.82
CA PRO A 479 -13.08 -24.87 1.55
C PRO A 479 -13.08 -26.36 1.90
N VAL A 480 -13.62 -26.66 3.07
CA VAL A 480 -14.13 -27.99 3.44
C VAL A 480 -15.60 -28.05 3.05
N THR A 481 -16.00 -29.09 2.32
CA THR A 481 -17.40 -29.33 1.92
C THR A 481 -18.06 -30.31 2.87
N PRO A 482 -19.31 -30.11 3.33
CA PRO A 482 -19.99 -31.10 4.15
C PRO A 482 -20.23 -32.44 3.42
N ALA A 483 -20.26 -33.54 4.18
CA ALA A 483 -20.42 -34.87 3.61
C ALA A 483 -21.81 -35.05 2.95
N GLY A 484 -21.84 -35.43 1.68
CA GLY A 484 -23.09 -35.71 0.93
C GLY A 484 -23.69 -34.54 0.15
N THR A 485 -23.10 -33.34 0.22
CA THR A 485 -23.43 -32.24 -0.69
C THR A 485 -22.64 -32.42 -1.99
N PRO A 486 -23.27 -32.59 -3.18
CA PRO A 486 -22.52 -32.63 -4.42
C PRO A 486 -21.76 -31.31 -4.55
N ALA A 487 -20.46 -31.38 -4.87
CA ALA A 487 -19.69 -30.20 -5.22
C ALA A 487 -20.49 -29.41 -6.25
N ARG A 488 -20.86 -28.16 -5.94
CA ARG A 488 -21.41 -27.24 -6.95
C ARG A 488 -20.35 -27.15 -8.04
N THR A 489 -20.59 -27.83 -9.15
CA THR A 489 -19.66 -27.86 -10.28
C THR A 489 -19.42 -26.42 -10.71
N ALA A 490 -18.14 -26.01 -10.70
CA ALA A 490 -17.71 -24.90 -11.52
C ALA A 490 -18.21 -25.21 -12.94
N SER A 491 -19.05 -24.34 -13.50
CA SER A 491 -19.61 -24.54 -14.84
C SER A 491 -18.46 -24.55 -15.85
N SER A 492 -18.06 -25.76 -16.25
CA SER A 492 -17.18 -26.00 -17.38
C SER A 492 -17.97 -25.71 -18.66
N ALA A 493 -17.92 -24.48 -19.14
CA ALA A 493 -18.25 -24.16 -20.52
C ALA A 493 -16.95 -23.80 -21.26
N VAL A 494 -16.11 -24.82 -21.49
CA VAL A 494 -15.16 -24.78 -22.61
C VAL A 494 -16.00 -25.01 -23.87
N SER A 495 -16.28 -23.95 -24.62
CA SER A 495 -16.71 -24.07 -26.00
C SER A 495 -15.59 -23.60 -26.90
N SER A 496 -14.92 -24.57 -27.50
CA SER A 496 -14.04 -24.40 -28.65
C SER A 496 -14.85 -23.96 -29.86
N THR A 497 -14.71 -22.73 -30.31
CA THR A 497 -14.78 -22.41 -31.74
C THR A 497 -13.77 -21.31 -32.05
N ALA A 498 -12.88 -21.62 -32.99
CA ALA A 498 -11.96 -20.68 -33.58
C ALA A 498 -12.69 -19.71 -34.53
N SER A 499 -12.02 -18.59 -34.79
CA SER A 499 -12.22 -17.64 -35.90
C SER A 499 -13.22 -16.51 -35.65
N SER A 500 -12.71 -15.30 -35.39
CA SER A 500 -12.45 -14.32 -36.47
C SER A 500 -12.17 -12.94 -35.88
N ALA A 501 -11.23 -12.25 -36.51
CA ALA A 501 -10.83 -10.90 -36.15
C ALA A 501 -11.99 -9.91 -36.27
N VAL A 502 -12.21 -9.11 -35.21
CA VAL A 502 -12.74 -7.76 -35.33
C VAL A 502 -11.94 -6.85 -34.41
N SER A 503 -11.15 -5.98 -35.03
CA SER A 503 -10.54 -4.80 -34.43
C SER A 503 -11.61 -3.94 -33.76
N GLY A 504 -11.53 -3.78 -32.44
CA GLY A 504 -12.40 -2.90 -31.67
C GLY A 504 -11.63 -2.26 -30.53
N THR A 505 -11.30 -0.98 -30.68
CA THR A 505 -10.65 -0.10 -29.72
C THR A 505 -11.42 0.02 -28.39
N THR A 506 -10.76 -0.24 -27.26
CA THR A 506 -11.27 -0.01 -25.90
C THR A 506 -11.27 1.49 -25.57
N SER A 507 -12.40 2.03 -25.10
CA SER A 507 -12.50 3.39 -24.55
C SER A 507 -12.69 3.31 -23.03
N GLY A 508 -11.90 4.09 -22.28
CA GLY A 508 -11.70 4.00 -20.83
C GLY A 508 -12.75 4.68 -19.94
N ALA A 509 -12.80 4.28 -18.66
CA ALA A 509 -13.56 4.96 -17.61
C ALA A 509 -12.95 6.35 -17.34
N GLY A 510 -13.80 7.39 -17.32
CA GLY A 510 -13.37 8.79 -17.18
C GLY A 510 -13.08 9.20 -15.74
N LEU A 511 -12.24 10.23 -15.56
CA LEU A 511 -11.93 10.85 -14.26
C LEU A 511 -13.15 11.55 -13.63
N PRO A 512 -13.23 11.67 -12.29
CA PRO A 512 -14.30 12.40 -11.62
C PRO A 512 -14.31 13.88 -12.04
N ALA A 513 -15.48 14.41 -12.41
CA ALA A 513 -15.64 15.84 -12.65
C ALA A 513 -15.26 16.65 -11.38
N PRO A 514 -14.69 17.85 -11.51
CA PRO A 514 -14.45 18.62 -12.73
C PRO A 514 -13.12 18.29 -13.45
N TRP A 515 -12.44 17.18 -13.10
CA TRP A 515 -11.16 16.85 -13.72
C TRP A 515 -11.32 16.39 -15.16
N THR A 516 -10.49 16.94 -16.04
CA THR A 516 -10.17 16.35 -17.34
C THR A 516 -8.87 15.55 -17.24
N PRO A 517 -8.63 14.57 -18.14
CA PRO A 517 -7.36 13.86 -18.22
C PRO A 517 -6.15 14.78 -18.29
N GLY A 518 -6.24 15.86 -19.06
CA GLY A 518 -5.18 16.86 -19.19
C GLY A 518 -4.92 17.61 -17.88
N SER A 519 -5.98 18.09 -17.21
CA SER A 519 -5.84 18.80 -15.94
C SER A 519 -5.35 17.93 -14.78
N PHE A 520 -5.78 16.66 -14.74
CA PHE A 520 -5.37 15.74 -13.69
C PHE A 520 -3.91 15.35 -13.86
N ALA A 521 -3.50 14.95 -15.06
CA ALA A 521 -2.11 14.61 -15.36
C ALA A 521 -1.16 15.80 -15.13
N ALA A 522 -1.61 17.01 -15.47
CA ALA A 522 -0.85 18.22 -15.17
C ALA A 522 -0.70 18.42 -13.65
N ALA A 523 -1.80 18.39 -12.88
CA ALA A 523 -1.75 18.60 -11.44
C ALA A 523 -0.93 17.53 -10.70
N ASP A 524 -1.03 16.26 -11.09
CA ASP A 524 -0.27 15.16 -10.48
C ASP A 524 1.24 15.27 -10.75
N ALA A 525 1.63 15.87 -11.88
CA ALA A 525 3.04 16.08 -12.23
C ALA A 525 3.74 17.12 -11.34
N PHE A 526 3.04 18.13 -10.83
CA PHE A 526 3.66 19.19 -10.02
C PHE A 526 4.07 18.71 -8.62
N LEU A 527 5.25 19.14 -8.16
CA LEU A 527 5.72 18.83 -6.79
C LEU A 527 5.03 19.69 -5.72
N THR A 528 4.72 20.94 -6.06
CA THR A 528 4.12 21.91 -5.14
C THR A 528 2.92 22.60 -5.77
N ALA A 529 2.04 23.08 -4.90
CA ALA A 529 0.95 23.97 -5.25
C ALA A 529 0.89 25.14 -4.25
N GLU A 530 0.39 26.28 -4.70
CA GLU A 530 0.13 27.43 -3.84
C GLU A 530 -1.32 27.38 -3.37
N MET A 531 -1.53 27.01 -2.10
CA MET A 531 -2.86 26.96 -1.49
C MET A 531 -3.20 28.29 -0.81
N ALA A 532 -4.25 28.96 -1.29
CA ALA A 532 -4.81 30.15 -0.69
C ALA A 532 -6.01 29.80 0.22
N THR A 533 -5.96 30.30 1.46
CA THR A 533 -7.03 30.15 2.48
C THR A 533 -7.45 31.52 3.00
N LEU A 534 -8.68 31.68 3.46
CA LEU A 534 -9.18 33.00 3.88
C LEU A 534 -8.84 33.35 5.35
N GLY A 535 -8.16 34.48 5.53
CA GLY A 535 -7.90 35.12 6.83
C GLY A 535 -9.18 35.62 7.50
N ARG A 536 -9.11 36.06 8.77
CA ARG A 536 -10.28 36.51 9.56
C ARG A 536 -11.01 37.70 8.93
N ASP A 537 -10.28 38.51 8.20
CA ASP A 537 -10.72 39.69 7.48
C ASP A 537 -11.08 39.39 6.01
N GLY A 538 -11.14 38.11 5.62
CA GLY A 538 -11.37 37.71 4.23
C GLY A 538 -10.15 37.85 3.32
N THR A 539 -8.99 38.31 3.82
CA THR A 539 -7.77 38.38 3.02
C THR A 539 -7.27 36.97 2.70
N PRO A 540 -7.09 36.59 1.42
CA PRO A 540 -6.48 35.31 1.09
C PRO A 540 -5.02 35.26 1.51
N VAL A 541 -4.65 34.16 2.15
CA VAL A 541 -3.29 33.88 2.59
C VAL A 541 -2.80 32.62 1.89
N ALA A 542 -1.83 32.81 0.99
CA ALA A 542 -1.23 31.76 0.19
C ALA A 542 -0.03 31.11 0.89
N TRP A 543 0.10 29.80 0.73
CA TRP A 543 1.19 28.99 1.25
C TRP A 543 1.61 27.97 0.20
N PRO A 544 2.92 27.71 0.03
CA PRO A 544 3.34 26.54 -0.73
C PRO A 544 2.97 25.29 0.07
N VAL A 545 2.32 24.34 -0.59
CA VAL A 545 1.92 23.04 -0.06
C VAL A 545 2.31 21.93 -1.03
N VAL A 546 2.34 20.71 -0.52
CA VAL A 546 2.33 19.51 -1.35
C VAL A 546 0.89 19.00 -1.36
N ALA A 547 0.35 18.79 -2.55
CA ALA A 547 -1.01 18.36 -2.78
C ALA A 547 -1.01 17.27 -3.83
N PHE A 548 -1.66 16.14 -3.54
CA PHE A 548 -1.79 15.04 -4.50
C PHE A 548 -3.26 14.86 -4.85
N PRO A 549 -3.61 14.91 -6.15
CA PRO A 549 -4.95 14.55 -6.60
C PRO A 549 -5.10 13.03 -6.54
N ASP A 550 -6.24 12.60 -6.00
CA ASP A 550 -6.63 11.20 -5.95
C ASP A 550 -7.37 10.84 -7.25
N PRO A 551 -6.90 9.85 -8.03
CA PRO A 551 -7.51 9.48 -9.31
C PRO A 551 -8.90 8.85 -9.16
N VAL A 552 -9.23 8.36 -7.96
CA VAL A 552 -10.51 7.70 -7.65
C VAL A 552 -11.53 8.73 -7.17
N THR A 553 -11.17 9.55 -6.19
CA THR A 553 -12.11 10.52 -5.60
C THR A 553 -12.10 11.88 -6.28
N GLY A 554 -11.04 12.21 -7.01
CA GLY A 554 -10.79 13.58 -7.51
C GLY A 554 -10.45 14.57 -6.39
N HIS A 555 -10.38 14.16 -5.13
CA HIS A 555 -10.03 15.06 -4.03
C HIS A 555 -8.53 15.32 -3.98
N LEU A 556 -8.14 16.46 -3.40
CA LEU A 556 -6.74 16.77 -3.11
C LEU A 556 -6.47 16.60 -1.62
N THR A 557 -5.42 15.84 -1.30
CA THR A 557 -4.95 15.70 0.09
C THR A 557 -3.80 16.67 0.36
N VAL A 558 -3.98 17.54 1.35
CA VAL A 558 -2.97 18.46 1.87
C VAL A 558 -2.82 18.21 3.37
N THR A 559 -1.61 18.27 3.92
CA THR A 559 -1.43 18.16 5.38
C THR A 559 -0.74 19.41 5.96
N THR A 560 -1.00 19.71 7.24
CA THR A 560 -0.32 20.80 7.96
C THR A 560 0.03 20.39 9.38
N SER A 561 1.18 20.83 9.88
CA SER A 561 1.57 20.60 11.28
C SER A 561 0.72 21.44 12.25
N ILE A 562 0.41 20.90 13.43
CA ILE A 562 -0.20 21.66 14.54
C ILE A 562 0.72 22.73 15.13
N GLY A 563 2.03 22.68 14.84
CA GLY A 563 2.97 23.77 15.13
C GLY A 563 2.83 24.95 14.17
N LEU A 564 2.14 24.74 13.03
CA LEU A 564 1.81 25.75 12.02
C LEU A 564 0.31 25.68 11.63
N PRO A 565 -0.63 25.80 12.58
CA PRO A 565 -2.02 25.40 12.39
C PRO A 565 -2.88 26.43 11.63
N VAL A 566 -2.28 27.54 11.17
CA VAL A 566 -3.00 28.68 10.58
C VAL A 566 -3.90 28.26 9.41
N LYS A 567 -3.41 27.38 8.53
CA LYS A 567 -4.20 26.85 7.40
C LYS A 567 -5.45 26.12 7.88
N ALA A 568 -5.31 25.23 8.88
CA ALA A 568 -6.42 24.50 9.46
C ALA A 568 -7.44 25.45 10.12
N PHE A 569 -6.97 26.49 10.82
CA PHE A 569 -7.87 27.49 11.41
C PHE A 569 -8.60 28.35 10.37
N ASN A 570 -7.98 28.60 9.22
CA ASN A 570 -8.63 29.28 8.11
C ASN A 570 -9.68 28.37 7.49
N VAL A 571 -9.32 27.14 7.13
CA VAL A 571 -10.23 26.14 6.53
C VAL A 571 -11.45 25.85 7.41
N ARG A 572 -11.27 25.69 8.73
CA ARG A 572 -12.39 25.45 9.65
C ARG A 572 -13.33 26.63 9.82
N ARG A 573 -12.85 27.84 9.52
CA ARG A 573 -13.63 29.08 9.61
C ARG A 573 -14.31 29.40 8.28
N ASP A 574 -13.62 29.14 7.18
CA ASP A 574 -14.14 29.28 5.84
C ASP A 574 -13.52 28.18 4.97
N ALA A 575 -14.37 27.28 4.49
CA ALA A 575 -13.94 26.11 3.72
C ALA A 575 -13.43 26.48 2.33
N ARG A 576 -13.70 27.68 1.81
CA ARG A 576 -13.33 28.06 0.44
C ARG A 576 -11.81 28.19 0.29
N VAL A 577 -11.25 27.50 -0.69
CA VAL A 577 -9.81 27.48 -0.99
C VAL A 577 -9.55 27.53 -2.48
N SER A 578 -8.34 27.94 -2.86
CA SER A 578 -7.80 27.68 -4.19
C SER A 578 -6.39 27.10 -4.09
N LEU A 579 -6.04 26.25 -5.05
CA LEU A 579 -4.72 25.66 -5.21
C LEU A 579 -4.25 25.91 -6.63
N LEU A 580 -3.09 26.57 -6.77
CA LEU A 580 -2.47 26.81 -8.07
C LEU A 580 -1.24 25.90 -8.22
N PHE A 581 -1.25 25.02 -9.20
CA PHE A 581 -0.11 24.23 -9.63
C PHE A 581 0.58 24.97 -10.76
N SER A 582 1.72 25.62 -10.48
CA SER A 582 2.33 26.54 -11.45
C SER A 582 3.86 26.63 -11.47
N ASP A 583 4.55 25.89 -10.59
CA ASP A 583 6.03 25.83 -10.57
C ASP A 583 6.50 24.51 -11.20
N PRO A 584 6.98 24.50 -12.46
CA PRO A 584 7.33 23.26 -13.16
C PRO A 584 8.62 22.61 -12.62
N THR A 585 9.27 23.21 -11.62
CA THR A 585 10.51 22.67 -11.06
C THR A 585 10.26 21.28 -10.47
N GLY A 586 10.94 20.27 -11.01
CA GLY A 586 10.79 18.88 -10.58
C GLY A 586 9.51 18.18 -11.05
N SER A 587 8.73 18.77 -11.97
CA SER A 587 7.53 18.12 -12.54
C SER A 587 7.84 17.11 -13.67
N ALA A 588 9.14 16.85 -13.93
CA ALA A 588 9.67 16.16 -15.11
C ALA A 588 9.29 16.79 -16.47
N ARG A 589 8.53 17.90 -16.48
CA ARG A 589 8.03 18.58 -17.68
C ARG A 589 8.15 20.11 -17.52
N PRO A 590 9.22 20.74 -18.05
CA PRO A 590 9.42 22.18 -17.93
C PRO A 590 8.33 23.03 -18.63
N ASP A 591 7.55 22.41 -19.52
CA ASP A 591 6.45 23.00 -20.30
C ASP A 591 5.05 22.62 -19.77
N ALA A 592 4.94 22.06 -18.56
CA ALA A 592 3.67 21.62 -18.00
C ALA A 592 2.63 22.76 -17.94
N PRO A 593 1.39 22.55 -18.41
CA PRO A 593 0.33 23.54 -18.27
C PRO A 593 -0.01 23.73 -16.79
N GLN A 594 -0.32 24.96 -16.39
CA GLN A 594 -0.69 25.29 -15.01
C GLN A 594 -2.10 24.78 -14.71
N VAL A 595 -2.40 24.44 -13.46
CA VAL A 595 -3.74 24.02 -13.04
C VAL A 595 -4.20 24.89 -11.87
N LEU A 596 -5.32 25.59 -12.02
CA LEU A 596 -5.99 26.25 -10.90
C LEU A 596 -7.17 25.38 -10.45
N VAL A 597 -7.15 24.97 -9.19
CA VAL A 597 -8.25 24.27 -8.55
C VAL A 597 -8.95 25.22 -7.59
N ARG A 598 -10.27 25.33 -7.71
CA ARG A 598 -11.14 25.98 -6.73
C ARG A 598 -12.00 24.93 -6.07
N GLY A 599 -12.19 25.04 -4.76
CA GLY A 599 -13.00 24.06 -4.06
C GLY A 599 -13.21 24.37 -2.60
N ARG A 600 -13.73 23.36 -1.90
CA ARG A 600 -13.99 23.40 -0.46
C ARG A 600 -13.08 22.44 0.27
N ALA A 601 -12.47 22.93 1.34
CA ALA A 601 -11.61 22.17 2.20
C ALA A 601 -12.31 21.82 3.52
N THR A 602 -12.09 20.60 4.00
CA THR A 602 -12.42 20.21 5.37
C THR A 602 -11.14 19.91 6.13
N CYS A 603 -11.13 20.14 7.43
CA CYS A 603 -9.99 19.82 8.28
C CYS A 603 -10.48 19.38 9.66
N PRO A 604 -10.71 18.08 9.88
CA PRO A 604 -11.09 17.54 11.18
C PRO A 604 -10.06 17.91 12.26
N ASP A 605 -10.48 17.92 13.53
CA ASP A 605 -9.58 18.15 14.68
C ASP A 605 -8.91 16.85 15.16
N VAL A 606 -8.47 16.03 14.21
CA VAL A 606 -7.78 14.77 14.42
C VAL A 606 -6.29 15.00 14.19
N VAL A 607 -5.48 14.81 15.24
CA VAL A 607 -4.02 14.95 15.16
C VAL A 607 -3.42 13.61 14.82
N HIS A 608 -2.85 13.49 13.63
CA HIS A 608 -2.08 12.33 13.20
C HIS A 608 -0.66 12.48 13.71
N ALA A 609 -0.17 11.49 14.45
CA ALA A 609 1.21 11.42 14.93
C ALA A 609 2.02 10.31 14.23
N ASP A 610 1.39 9.66 13.27
CA ASP A 610 1.90 8.55 12.47
C ASP A 610 1.33 8.66 11.05
N PRO A 611 1.87 7.93 10.07
CA PRO A 611 1.40 8.04 8.70
C PRO A 611 0.12 7.24 8.38
N ARG A 612 -0.53 6.56 9.34
CA ARG A 612 -1.68 5.70 9.03
C ARG A 612 -2.85 6.49 8.45
N GLY A 613 -3.40 5.97 7.35
CA GLY A 613 -4.42 6.65 6.54
C GLY A 613 -3.89 7.81 5.68
N LEU A 614 -2.56 8.03 5.65
CA LEU A 614 -1.86 9.05 4.87
C LEU A 614 -0.59 8.46 4.22
N GLU A 615 -0.46 7.14 4.14
CA GLU A 615 0.74 6.45 3.71
C GLU A 615 1.11 6.84 2.29
N ASP A 616 0.12 6.91 1.39
CA ASP A 616 0.33 7.33 0.00
C ASP A 616 0.76 8.79 -0.10
N TYR A 617 0.16 9.68 0.71
CA TYR A 617 0.58 11.08 0.79
C TYR A 617 2.03 11.17 1.25
N TRP A 618 2.41 10.46 2.31
CA TRP A 618 3.76 10.49 2.86
C TRP A 618 4.77 9.80 1.95
N ARG A 619 4.41 8.70 1.29
CA ARG A 619 5.27 7.99 0.33
C ARG A 619 5.54 8.86 -0.89
N ARG A 620 4.51 9.43 -1.52
CA ARG A 620 4.69 10.37 -2.64
C ARG A 620 5.47 11.61 -2.21
N LEU A 621 5.25 12.11 -1.00
CA LEU A 621 6.04 13.22 -0.45
C LEU A 621 7.51 12.83 -0.25
N PHE A 622 7.81 11.63 0.23
CA PHE A 622 9.17 11.13 0.47
C PHE A 622 9.89 10.77 -0.82
N GLU A 623 9.21 10.20 -1.81
CA GLU A 623 9.70 9.99 -3.18
C GLU A 623 10.12 11.33 -3.80
N ARG A 624 9.27 12.35 -3.66
CA ARG A 624 9.50 13.70 -4.20
C ARG A 624 10.46 14.55 -3.35
N GLN A 625 10.73 14.15 -2.10
CA GLN A 625 11.62 14.84 -1.16
C GLN A 625 12.52 13.86 -0.35
N PRO A 626 13.54 13.24 -0.98
CA PRO A 626 14.26 12.11 -0.38
C PRO A 626 15.02 12.42 0.93
N ALA A 627 15.53 13.66 1.13
CA ALA A 627 16.19 14.04 2.39
C ALA A 627 15.21 14.35 3.53
N GLY A 628 13.92 14.62 3.25
CA GLY A 628 12.89 14.77 4.28
C GLY A 628 12.51 13.45 4.95
N ALA A 629 12.95 12.35 4.34
CA ALA A 629 12.59 11.00 4.70
C ALA A 629 13.76 10.25 5.40
N GLY A 630 14.99 10.78 5.30
CA GLY A 630 16.15 10.28 6.02
C GLY A 630 16.02 10.43 7.54
N GLY A 631 15.90 9.28 8.21
CA GLY A 631 15.80 9.11 9.66
C GLY A 631 16.63 10.12 10.44
N SER A 632 15.94 11.10 11.02
CA SER A 632 16.60 12.20 11.68
C SER A 632 17.28 11.69 12.96
N ARG A 633 18.55 12.10 13.21
CA ARG A 633 19.28 11.73 14.44
C ARG A 633 18.41 12.05 15.67
N ARG A 634 18.53 11.33 16.79
CA ARG A 634 17.69 11.53 18.01
C ARG A 634 17.49 13.00 18.40
N ALA A 635 18.53 13.82 18.27
CA ALA A 635 18.48 15.27 18.51
C ALA A 635 17.54 16.02 17.55
N THR A 636 17.50 15.65 16.27
CA THR A 636 16.60 16.21 15.27
C THR A 636 15.16 15.74 15.47
N ARG A 637 14.92 14.46 15.83
CA ARG A 637 13.57 13.97 16.21
C ARG A 637 12.99 14.76 17.39
N ALA A 638 13.81 14.98 18.43
CA ALA A 638 13.40 15.79 19.59
C ALA A 638 13.15 17.27 19.24
N LEU A 639 13.85 17.82 18.24
CA LEU A 639 13.70 19.19 17.79
C LEU A 639 12.50 19.40 16.85
N MET A 640 12.20 18.41 16.00
CA MET A 640 11.25 18.51 14.89
C MET A 640 9.99 17.65 15.03
N GLY A 641 9.80 16.91 16.12
CA GLY A 641 8.61 16.07 16.31
C GLY A 641 7.27 16.79 16.15
N TRP A 642 7.20 18.08 16.51
CA TRP A 642 6.01 18.89 16.28
C TRP A 642 5.59 18.99 14.80
N TYR A 643 6.53 18.83 13.85
CA TYR A 643 6.27 18.88 12.41
C TYR A 643 5.45 17.69 11.92
N TYR A 644 5.66 16.51 12.52
CA TYR A 644 5.00 15.24 12.18
C TYR A 644 3.65 15.07 12.88
N LEU A 645 3.30 15.95 13.82
CA LEU A 645 1.95 16.06 14.33
C LEU A 645 1.08 16.82 13.32
N ARG A 646 0.39 16.08 12.45
CA ARG A 646 -0.35 16.61 11.29
C ARG A 646 -1.85 16.71 11.51
N LEU A 647 -2.44 17.66 10.81
CA LEU A 647 -3.85 17.74 10.49
C LEU A 647 -4.00 17.51 8.98
N VAL A 648 -5.00 16.71 8.60
CA VAL A 648 -5.35 16.48 7.21
C VAL A 648 -6.33 17.55 6.74
N ILE A 649 -6.08 18.08 5.56
CA ILE A 649 -6.95 19.00 4.85
C ILE A 649 -7.34 18.32 3.54
N THR A 650 -8.60 17.92 3.43
CA THR A 650 -9.15 17.32 2.22
C THR A 650 -9.85 18.40 1.42
N VAL A 651 -9.44 18.62 0.18
CA VAL A 651 -10.07 19.59 -0.72
C VAL A 651 -10.89 18.85 -1.76
N VAL A 652 -12.18 19.17 -1.81
CA VAL A 652 -13.11 18.71 -2.83
C VAL A 652 -13.13 19.79 -3.93
N PRO A 653 -12.65 19.48 -5.16
CA PRO A 653 -12.69 20.43 -6.26
C PRO A 653 -14.13 20.73 -6.69
N GLU A 654 -14.46 22.01 -6.80
CA GLU A 654 -15.71 22.48 -7.40
C GLU A 654 -15.47 22.93 -8.85
N ASP A 655 -14.25 23.38 -9.16
CA ASP A 655 -13.84 23.83 -10.50
C ASP A 655 -12.33 23.62 -10.70
N VAL A 656 -11.95 23.16 -11.90
CA VAL A 656 -10.57 22.90 -12.29
C VAL A 656 -10.30 23.57 -13.65
N GLU A 657 -9.39 24.53 -13.66
CA GLU A 657 -9.05 25.34 -14.82
C GLU A 657 -7.63 24.99 -15.30
N LEU A 658 -7.51 24.44 -16.52
CA LEU A 658 -6.22 24.21 -17.17
C LEU A 658 -5.76 25.49 -17.87
N ARG A 659 -4.51 25.89 -17.62
CA ARG A 659 -3.92 27.14 -18.08
C ARG A 659 -2.63 26.88 -18.86
N PRO A 660 -2.29 27.70 -19.86
CA PRO A 660 -1.00 27.63 -20.54
C PRO A 660 0.19 27.66 -19.58
N ALA A 661 1.29 27.02 -19.98
CA ALA A 661 2.56 27.09 -19.26
C ALA A 661 3.02 28.56 -19.11
N PRO A 662 3.78 28.90 -18.05
CA PRO A 662 4.28 30.26 -17.87
C PRO A 662 5.07 30.77 -19.09
N GLY A 663 4.63 31.87 -19.71
CA GLY A 663 5.23 32.43 -20.94
C GLY A 663 4.74 31.85 -22.27
N GLY A 664 3.81 30.88 -22.25
CA GLY A 664 3.26 30.22 -23.44
C GLY A 664 2.13 30.97 -24.15
N ASP A 665 1.63 32.08 -23.60
CA ASP A 665 0.60 32.93 -24.22
C ASP A 665 1.18 34.11 -25.03
N GLY A 666 2.49 34.14 -25.21
CA GLY A 666 3.19 35.24 -25.89
C GLY A 666 3.56 36.41 -24.97
N SER A 667 3.17 36.37 -23.69
CA SER A 667 3.58 37.38 -22.71
C SER A 667 5.02 37.14 -22.27
N PRO A 668 5.90 38.15 -22.30
CA PRO A 668 7.30 37.98 -21.89
C PRO A 668 7.36 37.57 -20.41
N LEU A 669 8.06 36.46 -20.10
CA LEU A 669 8.41 36.12 -18.73
C LEU A 669 9.23 37.28 -18.14
N GLY A 670 8.70 37.92 -17.09
CA GLY A 670 9.24 39.15 -16.50
C GLY A 670 10.76 39.20 -16.31
N SER A 671 11.31 40.41 -16.30
CA SER A 671 12.74 40.65 -16.18
C SER A 671 13.26 40.33 -14.76
N LEU A 672 14.57 40.09 -14.65
CA LEU A 672 15.19 39.87 -13.35
C LEU A 672 15.27 41.19 -12.60
N LEU A 673 14.60 41.28 -11.44
CA LEU A 673 14.64 42.46 -10.57
C LEU A 673 16.07 42.96 -10.34
N GLU A 674 16.36 44.20 -10.75
CA GLU A 674 17.63 44.84 -10.40
C GLU A 674 17.66 45.26 -8.91
N VAL A 675 18.81 45.05 -8.25
CA VAL A 675 18.98 45.36 -6.82
C VAL A 675 19.56 46.77 -6.64
N PRO A 676 18.87 47.70 -5.96
CA PRO A 676 19.49 48.95 -5.51
C PRO A 676 20.64 48.67 -4.52
N ARG A 677 21.81 49.29 -4.73
CA ARG A 677 23.02 49.05 -3.91
C ARG A 677 22.77 49.30 -2.42
N ARG A 678 23.26 48.35 -1.60
CA ARG A 678 23.16 48.21 -0.12
C ARG A 678 22.79 49.51 0.65
N ARG A 679 21.52 49.62 1.08
CA ARG A 679 21.11 50.39 2.26
C ARG A 679 20.58 49.46 3.36
N ARG A 680 21.09 49.57 4.59
CA ARG A 680 20.52 48.90 5.78
C ARG A 680 19.34 49.76 6.28
N GLY A 681 18.15 49.16 6.40
CA GLY A 681 16.94 49.82 6.94
C GLY A 681 15.95 50.35 5.89
N GLY A 682 15.39 49.45 5.06
CA GLY A 682 14.46 49.84 3.99
C GLY A 682 12.97 49.64 4.30
N THR A 683 12.09 50.22 3.47
CA THR A 683 10.62 50.00 3.50
C THR A 683 10.28 48.51 3.35
N VAL A 684 9.02 48.12 3.60
CA VAL A 684 8.58 46.72 3.41
C VAL A 684 8.81 46.28 1.96
N ASP A 685 8.54 47.18 1.02
CA ASP A 685 8.77 47.03 -0.41
C ASP A 685 10.26 46.84 -0.75
N GLU A 686 11.14 47.76 -0.34
CA GLU A 686 12.58 47.62 -0.55
C GLU A 686 13.18 46.35 0.08
N ARG A 687 12.57 45.85 1.16
CA ARG A 687 12.96 44.58 1.78
C ARG A 687 12.43 43.38 0.99
N LEU A 688 11.23 43.45 0.43
CA LEU A 688 10.69 42.42 -0.44
C LEU A 688 11.46 42.36 -1.76
N GLN A 689 11.72 43.49 -2.41
CA GLN A 689 12.48 43.60 -3.66
C GLN A 689 13.86 42.98 -3.51
N ARG A 690 14.59 43.35 -2.45
CA ARG A 690 15.89 42.75 -2.15
C ARG A 690 15.85 41.24 -1.95
N VAL A 691 14.76 40.71 -1.41
CA VAL A 691 14.63 39.26 -1.23
C VAL A 691 14.31 38.61 -2.57
N LEU A 692 13.30 39.10 -3.29
CA LEU A 692 12.92 38.55 -4.60
C LEU A 692 14.08 38.58 -5.60
N ALA A 693 14.83 39.68 -5.65
CA ALA A 693 16.00 39.84 -6.51
C ALA A 693 17.20 38.99 -6.06
N ARG A 694 17.47 38.89 -4.76
CA ARG A 694 18.52 37.98 -4.24
C ARG A 694 18.24 36.53 -4.62
N GLU A 695 16.98 36.14 -4.66
CA GLU A 695 16.53 34.80 -5.00
C GLU A 695 16.25 34.61 -6.50
N ARG A 696 16.51 35.64 -7.32
CA ARG A 696 16.33 35.63 -8.79
C ARG A 696 14.92 35.23 -9.25
N HIS A 697 13.88 35.56 -8.47
CA HIS A 697 12.49 35.28 -8.86
C HIS A 697 12.05 36.21 -10.00
N ARG A 698 11.67 35.63 -11.15
CA ARG A 698 11.09 36.35 -12.31
C ARG A 698 9.56 36.47 -12.24
N THR A 699 8.93 35.58 -11.48
CA THR A 699 7.48 35.50 -11.30
C THR A 699 7.14 35.28 -9.84
N ALA A 700 5.91 35.60 -9.45
CA ALA A 700 5.34 35.33 -8.14
C ALA A 700 3.88 34.90 -8.28
N VAL A 701 3.27 34.38 -7.23
CA VAL A 701 1.85 34.04 -7.16
C VAL A 701 1.13 35.15 -6.41
N LEU A 702 0.23 35.83 -7.10
CA LEU A 702 -0.70 36.78 -6.53
C LEU A 702 -1.97 36.03 -6.12
N SER A 703 -2.41 36.20 -4.87
CA SER A 703 -3.70 35.70 -4.39
C SER A 703 -4.57 36.86 -3.88
N TRP A 704 -5.82 36.92 -4.35
CA TRP A 704 -6.80 37.96 -4.03
C TRP A 704 -8.18 37.35 -3.82
N ALA A 705 -9.07 38.07 -3.13
CA ALA A 705 -10.46 37.66 -2.99
C ALA A 705 -11.21 38.06 -4.26
N ALA A 706 -11.82 37.10 -4.94
CA ALA A 706 -12.68 37.36 -6.09
C ALA A 706 -13.95 38.13 -5.64
N ALA A 707 -14.78 38.55 -6.60
CA ALA A 707 -15.98 39.35 -6.32
C ALA A 707 -16.99 38.64 -5.39
N ASP A 708 -17.02 37.31 -5.41
CA ASP A 708 -17.81 36.46 -4.51
C ASP A 708 -17.14 36.18 -3.14
N GLY A 709 -15.97 36.79 -2.90
CA GLY A 709 -15.15 36.60 -1.72
C GLY A 709 -14.38 35.28 -1.68
N SER A 710 -14.43 34.44 -2.72
CA SER A 710 -13.62 33.23 -2.81
C SER A 710 -12.14 33.57 -3.09
N PRO A 711 -11.18 32.78 -2.58
CA PRO A 711 -9.77 33.04 -2.85
C PRO A 711 -9.42 32.63 -4.29
N ARG A 712 -8.82 33.52 -5.08
CA ARG A 712 -8.21 33.21 -6.38
C ARG A 712 -6.70 33.40 -6.33
N SER A 713 -6.00 32.71 -7.24
CA SER A 713 -4.54 32.80 -7.39
C SER A 713 -4.13 32.77 -8.87
N ALA A 714 -3.10 33.55 -9.20
CA ALA A 714 -2.48 33.56 -10.52
C ALA A 714 -0.98 33.80 -10.40
N ARG A 715 -0.20 33.16 -11.27
CA ARG A 715 1.22 33.47 -11.44
C ARG A 715 1.35 34.73 -12.28
N VAL A 716 2.07 35.72 -11.75
CA VAL A 716 2.23 37.06 -12.31
C VAL A 716 3.70 37.35 -12.57
N GLY A 717 3.98 38.09 -13.65
CA GLY A 717 5.30 38.63 -13.92
C GLY A 717 5.60 39.82 -12.99
N LEU A 718 6.87 39.99 -12.64
CA LEU A 718 7.34 41.19 -11.95
C LEU A 718 7.98 42.11 -13.00
N LEU A 719 7.41 43.30 -13.20
CA LEU A 719 7.91 44.25 -14.19
C LEU A 719 8.98 45.15 -13.54
N ASP A 720 10.19 45.23 -14.14
CA ASP A 720 11.20 46.19 -13.71
C ASP A 720 10.75 47.61 -14.03
N GLY A 721 10.70 48.46 -13.02
CA GLY A 721 10.43 49.88 -13.22
C GLY A 721 10.53 50.71 -11.95
N PRO A 722 11.39 51.75 -11.91
CA PRO A 722 11.37 52.76 -10.85
C PRO A 722 10.17 53.70 -11.07
N GLY A 723 8.96 53.20 -10.86
CA GLY A 723 7.72 53.97 -10.96
C GLY A 723 7.34 54.65 -9.65
N SER A 724 8.24 55.45 -9.08
CA SER A 724 7.99 56.51 -8.07
C SER A 724 7.00 56.25 -6.92
N GLY A 725 6.69 55.00 -6.55
CA GLY A 725 5.67 54.68 -5.56
C GLY A 725 5.91 53.35 -4.86
N GLU A 726 5.42 53.23 -3.62
CA GLU A 726 5.50 52.03 -2.82
C GLU A 726 4.77 50.86 -3.51
N GLY A 727 5.47 49.78 -3.90
CA GLY A 727 4.89 48.54 -4.42
C GLY A 727 5.49 47.99 -5.72
N PHE A 728 5.00 46.82 -6.12
CA PHE A 728 5.41 46.06 -7.30
C PHE A 728 4.39 46.23 -8.42
N LEU A 729 4.83 46.63 -9.60
CA LEU A 729 4.01 46.52 -10.80
C LEU A 729 4.01 45.06 -11.25
N LEU A 730 2.81 44.53 -11.48
CA LEU A 730 2.54 43.13 -11.81
C LEU A 730 2.02 43.04 -13.23
N ASP A 731 2.61 42.14 -13.99
CA ASP A 731 2.04 41.65 -15.24
C ASP A 731 1.02 40.56 -14.91
N VAL A 732 -0.24 40.95 -14.90
CA VAL A 732 -1.37 40.06 -14.61
C VAL A 732 -1.97 39.65 -15.96
N PRO A 733 -2.08 38.34 -16.25
CA PRO A 733 -2.69 37.88 -17.50
C PRO A 733 -4.10 38.44 -17.67
N GLU A 734 -4.45 38.91 -18.87
CA GLU A 734 -5.74 39.59 -19.15
C GLU A 734 -6.97 38.75 -18.76
N ARG A 735 -6.85 37.43 -18.80
CA ARG A 735 -7.91 36.49 -18.39
C ARG A 735 -8.24 36.53 -16.89
N GLU A 736 -7.38 37.09 -16.06
CA GLU A 736 -7.57 37.10 -14.62
C GLU A 736 -8.41 38.29 -14.18
N ALA A 737 -9.62 38.01 -13.67
CA ALA A 737 -10.49 39.00 -13.06
C ALA A 737 -9.99 39.41 -11.66
N VAL A 738 -8.85 40.10 -11.59
CA VAL A 738 -8.31 40.63 -10.34
C VAL A 738 -9.22 41.73 -9.81
N VAL A 739 -9.46 41.72 -8.49
CA VAL A 739 -10.26 42.72 -7.79
C VAL A 739 -9.33 43.53 -6.89
N ALA A 740 -9.46 44.87 -6.93
CA ALA A 740 -8.69 45.74 -6.06
C ALA A 740 -9.03 45.47 -4.59
N GLY A 741 -8.01 45.27 -3.76
CA GLY A 741 -8.24 44.94 -2.36
C GLY A 741 -7.08 44.20 -1.70
N PRO A 742 -7.30 43.68 -0.47
CA PRO A 742 -6.31 42.90 0.25
C PRO A 742 -5.84 41.69 -0.57
N ALA A 743 -4.52 41.50 -0.63
CA ALA A 743 -3.90 40.45 -1.42
C ALA A 743 -2.62 39.94 -0.77
N THR A 744 -2.17 38.77 -1.21
CA THR A 744 -0.87 38.19 -0.88
C THR A 744 -0.06 38.01 -2.14
N LEU A 745 1.23 38.37 -2.09
CA LEU A 745 2.21 38.05 -3.12
C LEU A 745 3.20 37.05 -2.55
N LEU A 746 3.28 35.87 -3.15
CA LEU A 746 4.11 34.75 -2.70
C LEU A 746 5.09 34.35 -3.82
N ALA A 747 6.37 34.35 -3.53
CA ALA A 747 7.38 33.72 -4.36
C ALA A 747 8.02 32.58 -3.59
N HIS A 748 8.18 31.44 -4.24
CA HIS A 748 9.00 30.37 -3.72
C HIS A 748 9.87 29.77 -4.82
N SER A 749 10.89 29.06 -4.38
CA SER A 749 11.75 28.23 -5.24
C SER A 749 12.18 27.02 -4.44
N HIS A 750 12.44 25.93 -5.15
CA HIS A 750 13.10 24.72 -4.64
C HIS A 750 13.90 24.10 -5.79
N ASP A 751 14.71 23.09 -5.51
CA ASP A 751 15.28 22.24 -6.56
C ASP A 751 14.31 21.10 -6.93
N GLU A 752 14.71 20.23 -7.86
CA GLU A 752 13.89 19.11 -8.37
C GLU A 752 13.55 18.05 -7.31
N GLN A 753 14.17 18.10 -6.13
CA GLN A 753 13.93 17.19 -5.01
C GLN A 753 13.26 17.89 -3.82
N LEU A 754 12.65 19.06 -4.07
CA LEU A 754 12.01 19.90 -3.05
C LEU A 754 12.97 20.28 -1.90
N TRP A 755 14.27 20.37 -2.18
CA TRP A 755 15.28 20.90 -1.25
C TRP A 755 15.54 22.37 -1.53
N ASN A 756 16.33 22.96 -0.62
CA ASN A 756 16.69 24.38 -0.65
C ASN A 756 15.46 25.30 -0.79
N GLN A 757 14.30 24.87 -0.26
CA GLN A 757 13.06 25.61 -0.41
C GLN A 757 13.20 26.99 0.22
N ARG A 758 12.99 28.02 -0.58
CA ARG A 758 12.98 29.42 -0.15
C ARG A 758 11.59 29.94 -0.40
N VAL A 759 10.98 30.49 0.64
CA VAL A 759 9.62 31.03 0.57
C VAL A 759 9.68 32.48 1.04
N THR A 760 9.21 33.37 0.18
CA THR A 760 9.12 34.80 0.43
C THR A 760 7.73 35.26 0.10
N GLY A 761 7.03 35.84 1.08
CA GLY A 761 5.70 36.39 0.84
C GLY A 761 5.54 37.77 1.45
N ALA A 762 4.55 38.52 0.97
CA ALA A 762 4.07 39.73 1.60
C ALA A 762 2.55 39.81 1.55
N TRP A 763 1.99 40.41 2.59
CA TRP A 763 0.58 40.77 2.69
C TRP A 763 0.45 42.25 2.43
N GLY A 764 -0.51 42.61 1.59
CA GLY A 764 -0.65 43.96 1.07
C GLY A 764 -2.01 44.18 0.46
N ALA A 765 -2.05 45.08 -0.50
CA ALA A 765 -3.21 45.29 -1.35
C ALA A 765 -2.78 45.36 -2.81
N VAL A 766 -3.62 44.87 -3.70
CA VAL A 766 -3.46 45.04 -5.14
C VAL A 766 -4.44 46.10 -5.64
N GLN A 767 -4.00 46.99 -6.52
CA GLN A 767 -4.80 48.08 -7.08
C GLN A 767 -4.51 48.25 -8.58
N PRO A 768 -5.49 48.63 -9.40
CA PRO A 768 -5.25 48.96 -10.80
C PRO A 768 -4.47 50.27 -10.91
N THR A 769 -3.63 50.37 -11.93
CA THR A 769 -2.83 51.54 -12.31
C THR A 769 -2.89 51.71 -13.83
N ALA A 770 -2.41 52.86 -14.35
CA ALA A 770 -2.37 53.09 -15.79
C ALA A 770 -1.54 52.03 -16.56
N ASP A 771 -0.53 51.46 -15.89
CA ASP A 771 0.44 50.53 -16.47
C ASP A 771 0.18 49.05 -16.10
N GLY A 772 -0.99 48.71 -15.54
CA GLY A 772 -1.34 47.36 -15.10
C GLY A 772 -1.77 47.30 -13.63
N TRP A 773 -1.37 46.25 -12.90
CA TRP A 773 -1.74 46.07 -11.48
C TRP A 773 -0.57 46.34 -10.56
N ARG A 774 -0.78 47.07 -9.46
CA ARG A 774 0.24 47.34 -8.44
C ARG A 774 -0.08 46.62 -7.14
N PHE A 775 0.86 45.81 -6.66
CA PHE A 775 0.81 45.22 -5.32
C PHE A 775 1.64 46.04 -4.34
N THR A 776 0.99 46.62 -3.33
CA THR A 776 1.63 47.42 -2.28
C THR A 776 1.78 46.57 -1.01
N PRO A 777 3.01 46.12 -0.66
CA PRO A 777 3.22 45.28 0.51
C PRO A 777 3.10 46.11 1.79
N ARG A 778 2.24 45.68 2.73
CA ARG A 778 2.11 46.29 4.06
C ARG A 778 2.92 45.57 5.11
N ARG A 779 3.07 44.24 4.95
CA ARG A 779 3.76 43.38 5.90
C ARG A 779 4.41 42.23 5.17
N LEU A 780 5.65 41.89 5.53
CA LEU A 780 6.26 40.66 5.07
C LEU A 780 5.63 39.46 5.78
N ALA A 781 5.37 38.39 5.02
CA ALA A 781 5.09 37.10 5.59
C ALA A 781 6.27 36.66 6.49
N PRO A 782 6.02 35.89 7.55
CA PRO A 782 7.09 35.37 8.41
C PRO A 782 8.13 34.62 7.58
N LYS A 783 9.40 35.04 7.67
CA LYS A 783 10.49 34.34 6.96
C LYS A 783 10.78 33.01 7.62
N PHE A 784 10.95 31.97 6.81
CA PHE A 784 11.63 30.76 7.26
C PHE A 784 13.11 31.11 7.51
N PRO A 785 13.66 30.81 8.68
CA PRO A 785 15.03 31.17 9.02
C PRO A 785 16.01 30.34 8.19
N THR A 786 17.03 30.99 7.64
CA THR A 786 18.12 30.33 6.89
C THR A 786 19.39 30.15 7.72
N SER A 787 19.50 30.84 8.86
CA SER A 787 20.64 30.69 9.79
C SER A 787 20.38 29.58 10.81
N PRO A 788 21.40 28.82 11.26
CA PRO A 788 21.23 27.75 12.25
C PRO A 788 20.55 28.20 13.56
N LEU A 789 20.91 29.37 14.11
CA LEU A 789 20.28 29.93 15.32
C LEU A 789 18.82 30.30 15.08
N GLY A 790 18.50 30.83 13.90
CA GLY A 790 17.13 31.12 13.49
C GLY A 790 16.27 29.86 13.37
N VAL A 791 16.81 28.78 12.79
CA VAL A 791 16.13 27.48 12.67
C VAL A 791 15.78 26.92 14.05
N LEU A 792 16.72 26.99 14.99
CA LEU A 792 16.49 26.56 16.37
C LEU A 792 15.41 27.39 17.08
N ALA A 793 15.44 28.72 16.91
CA ALA A 793 14.43 29.61 17.49
C ALA A 793 13.03 29.38 16.91
N PHE A 794 12.95 29.11 15.61
CA PHE A 794 11.70 28.76 14.93
C PHE A 794 11.15 27.43 15.42
N ALA A 795 11.98 26.38 15.48
CA ALA A 795 11.57 25.06 15.98
C ALA A 795 11.02 25.13 17.41
N ARG A 796 11.67 25.89 18.30
CA ARG A 796 11.17 26.13 19.68
C ARG A 796 9.79 26.82 19.68
N ARG A 797 9.60 27.84 18.83
CA ARG A 797 8.31 28.55 18.73
C ARG A 797 7.21 27.65 18.18
N ALA A 798 7.52 26.84 17.17
CA ALA A 798 6.57 25.91 16.58
C ALA A 798 6.17 24.80 17.56
N ARG A 799 7.13 24.25 18.33
CA ARG A 799 6.87 23.33 19.44
C ARG A 799 5.92 23.93 20.48
N GLY A 800 6.22 25.12 20.99
CA GLY A 800 5.31 25.81 21.92
C GLY A 800 3.95 26.19 21.32
N THR A 801 3.81 26.18 19.99
CA THR A 801 2.51 26.35 19.31
C THR A 801 1.75 25.03 19.26
N ALA A 802 2.43 23.91 18.98
CA ALA A 802 1.87 22.56 19.06
C ALA A 802 1.40 22.22 20.49
N ASP A 803 2.21 22.52 21.50
CA ASP A 803 1.85 22.26 22.91
C ASP A 803 0.57 23.03 23.30
N ARG A 804 0.48 24.32 22.94
CA ARG A 804 -0.72 25.12 23.16
C ARG A 804 -1.92 24.63 22.35
N TYR A 805 -1.69 24.08 21.16
CA TYR A 805 -2.75 23.50 20.33
C TYR A 805 -3.39 22.31 21.05
N LEU A 806 -2.58 21.39 21.56
CA LEU A 806 -2.99 20.20 22.30
C LEU A 806 -3.65 20.56 23.64
N GLN A 807 -3.02 21.44 24.42
CA GLN A 807 -3.52 21.89 25.72
C GLN A 807 -4.92 22.50 25.61
N ARG A 808 -5.16 23.37 24.62
CA ARG A 808 -6.47 24.01 24.41
C ARG A 808 -7.59 23.03 24.04
N ARG A 809 -7.23 21.81 23.63
CA ARG A 809 -8.17 20.76 23.19
C ARG A 809 -8.26 19.60 24.19
N GLY A 810 -7.54 19.68 25.32
CA GLY A 810 -7.47 18.58 26.28
C GLY A 810 -6.83 17.31 25.72
N LEU A 811 -6.03 17.43 24.66
CA LEU A 811 -5.38 16.27 24.03
C LEU A 811 -4.04 16.00 24.72
N ALA A 812 -3.78 14.73 25.02
CA ALA A 812 -2.45 14.28 25.42
C ALA A 812 -1.44 14.58 24.30
N HIS A 813 -0.17 14.80 24.64
CA HIS A 813 0.86 14.96 23.63
C HIS A 813 1.17 13.59 23.00
N PRO A 814 0.75 13.32 21.75
CA PRO A 814 1.00 12.03 21.15
C PRO A 814 2.49 11.89 20.86
N ALA A 815 3.03 10.69 21.05
CA ALA A 815 4.36 10.37 20.58
C ALA A 815 4.31 10.25 19.06
N VAL A 816 5.26 10.91 18.37
CA VAL A 816 5.42 10.70 16.93
C VAL A 816 5.93 9.29 16.73
N ASP A 817 5.22 8.52 15.92
CA ASP A 817 5.66 7.18 15.52
C ASP A 817 6.74 7.32 14.43
N TRP A 818 7.95 7.59 14.88
CA TRP A 818 9.10 7.73 14.01
C TRP A 818 9.41 6.45 13.24
N ASP A 819 9.09 5.30 13.81
CA ASP A 819 9.39 4.02 13.19
C ASP A 819 8.43 3.77 12.03
N ALA A 820 7.14 4.14 12.16
CA ALA A 820 6.18 4.12 11.06
C ALA A 820 6.53 5.11 9.94
N TYR A 821 7.02 6.32 10.26
CA TYR A 821 7.52 7.26 9.24
C TYR A 821 8.79 6.76 8.55
N GLU A 822 9.70 6.13 9.28
CA GLU A 822 10.93 5.56 8.71
C GLU A 822 10.64 4.33 7.83
N ALA A 823 9.60 3.55 8.16
CA ALA A 823 9.12 2.46 7.33
C ALA A 823 8.65 2.94 5.94
N LEU A 824 8.21 4.20 5.83
CA LEU A 824 7.87 4.80 4.53
C LEU A 824 9.09 5.34 3.76
N HIS A 825 10.25 5.53 4.40
CA HIS A 825 11.48 6.01 3.74
C HIS A 825 12.34 4.91 3.16
N ALA A 826 12.38 3.75 3.82
CA ALA A 826 13.28 2.69 3.42
C ALA A 826 12.97 2.27 1.96
N PRO A 827 13.91 2.39 1.01
CA PRO A 827 13.93 1.40 -0.05
C PRO A 827 14.07 0.06 0.69
N ARG A 828 13.26 -0.94 0.35
CA ARG A 828 13.38 -2.25 1.00
C ARG A 828 14.85 -2.65 1.06
N GLY A 829 15.38 -2.74 2.28
CA GLY A 829 16.78 -3.09 2.54
C GLY A 829 17.72 -1.93 2.91
N GLN A 830 17.43 -1.16 3.97
CA GLN A 830 18.45 -0.64 4.91
C GLN A 830 17.81 0.02 6.14
N ARG A 831 18.04 -0.54 7.34
CA ARG A 831 17.77 0.14 8.63
C ARG A 831 18.94 1.09 8.98
N PRO A 832 18.69 2.21 9.70
CA PRO A 832 19.72 3.19 10.04
C PRO A 832 20.70 2.65 11.10
N VAL A 833 21.99 2.73 10.79
CA VAL A 833 23.07 2.44 11.76
C VAL A 833 23.00 3.47 12.91
N ARG A 834 22.71 3.01 14.13
CA ARG A 834 22.99 3.77 15.35
C ARG A 834 24.50 3.93 15.48
N ARG A 835 25.03 5.13 15.21
CA ARG A 835 26.31 5.55 15.82
C ARG A 835 26.03 5.94 17.27
N GLY A 836 26.88 5.44 18.17
CA GLY A 836 26.90 5.77 19.61
C GLY A 836 27.15 7.24 19.91
#